data_AF-A0A8A3P132-F1
#
_entry.id   AF-A0A8A3P132-F1
#
_cell.length_a   1.000
_cell.length_b   1.000
_cell.length_c   1.000
_cell.angle_alpha   90.00
_cell.angle_beta   90.00
_cell.angle_gamma   90.00
#
_symmetry.space_group_name_H-M   'P 1'
#
loop_
_entity.id
_entity.type
_entity.pdbx_description
1 polymer ?
#
loop_
_entity_poly.entity_id
_entity_poly.type
_entity_poly.pdbx_seq_one_letter_code
_entity_poly.pdbx_strand_id
1 'polypeptide(L)'
;MNLSLTDPFVLAQDYPESSTLTLRSGHASCVRFNRKGDFLAAGRTDGTVVIFDVETNGIARKLKGHTRQVQSLSWSRDGRFLLTSSQDWTCNIWDLMDGSIVKSVRFEAPVYLAEFHPWTHLKILVSLFEDPPLLVDLTNQQAVKYILPSTIKKRTVYGEDESKPIAPQTTTVAIFTASGDHILSGTNKGWLNIIEVSTRTVIYSTKLCTGVLLYMRLTTSGRDVVVNAQDRIIRTIQIPNLSAENLDPDTIDIEVEHKFQDVVNRLSWNHVAFSATGEYVTASTFNNHDIYIWERNHGSLVKILEGPKEEHGVVEWHPHKPMIAACGLESGRIHIWAIVPQQRWSALAPDFAEVEENVEYIEREDEFDIHPQEEIHKRRLDAEDDDVDVLTVEPIKGDVVDEENAFRMPVQLDGDDTESEEEFVAVGRGEMRRKSPSDGRNYQLDSEAIGSADEQPRKKKASYIPITSLLIPRKAAASGNLPLTPHKERDKEAAPMPLNRPCPPSLTITTTFFAPPTNLIAVSSNTSSTATQSSKSTSATTLSTISSVAKSALPISRAGLTRKMSGSVVTGGKAKEFDYIVIGGGSGGSGTARRAAAPREKGGWGKKVLLVEEGKSGGTCVNVGCVPKKHTWNFSSMSEALRASRHYGYETPSNIPFSYADFRAKRDANIAGLNRGYESNWAREGITLVRGSANFIASKTIAVKLEDGSGVETFKADHICIATGGKPIVPKIPGAQFGITSDGFFGLEELPQKIAVVGAGYIAVEMAGMLNAIGGIEVHMFIRGEKLLRKFDPMISETMTRTYEDAGIFVHRGYKGFSRIEMWSGEKKTEEKVLNLRWDGDDGKGLVANEVLWAVGRSPETEALDLEVVGVVTDERGHVKVDAFQNTNVEGVYALGDVTGQLELTPVAIAAGRQLSNRIFGPSRYSQSALSYSFVPTVVFAHPEVGTIGLTEPEALQKYGAGNLKIYRTRFTAMFYDFFPVEEKKHIPTEFKIICEGEEERIVGLHLIGLGVGEMLQGFAVAVKMGARKRDFDACVAIHPTSAEEIVTMK
;
A
#
# COMPACT_ATOMS: atom_id res chain seq x y z
N MET A 1 17.43 -25.63 6.29
CA MET A 1 17.65 -24.73 7.44
C MET A 1 16.89 -23.43 7.19
N ASN A 2 15.56 -23.42 7.35
CA ASN A 2 14.70 -22.48 6.61
C ASN A 2 13.98 -21.45 7.49
N LEU A 3 14.55 -21.12 8.66
CA LEU A 3 14.00 -20.12 9.61
C LEU A 3 14.67 -18.74 9.52
N SER A 4 15.67 -18.57 8.65
CA SER A 4 16.58 -17.40 8.59
C SER A 4 16.20 -16.30 7.58
N LEU A 5 15.08 -16.43 6.86
CA LEU A 5 14.66 -15.47 5.82
C LEU A 5 13.64 -14.40 6.31
N THR A 6 13.42 -14.28 7.62
CA THR A 6 12.60 -13.21 8.20
C THR A 6 13.50 -12.15 8.82
N ASP A 7 13.37 -10.89 8.39
CA ASP A 7 14.18 -9.77 8.89
C ASP A 7 14.03 -9.63 10.42
N PRO A 8 15.13 -9.62 11.21
CA PRO A 8 15.09 -9.44 12.66
C PRO A 8 14.47 -8.11 13.12
N PHE A 9 14.37 -7.11 12.22
CA PHE A 9 13.64 -5.87 12.49
C PHE A 9 12.14 -5.93 12.15
N VAL A 10 11.69 -6.91 11.36
CA VAL A 10 10.26 -7.26 11.24
C VAL A 10 9.84 -8.10 12.44
N LEU A 11 10.74 -8.93 12.98
CA LEU A 11 10.62 -9.61 14.28
C LEU A 11 10.76 -8.66 15.51
N ALA A 12 10.87 -7.35 15.29
CA ALA A 12 10.88 -6.32 16.34
C ALA A 12 9.58 -5.48 16.36
N GLN A 13 8.55 -5.92 15.64
CA GLN A 13 7.26 -5.26 15.57
C GLN A 13 6.14 -6.32 15.62
N ASP A 14 5.56 -6.50 16.82
CA ASP A 14 4.70 -7.65 17.11
C ASP A 14 3.19 -7.42 16.90
N TYR A 15 2.82 -6.25 16.36
CA TYR A 15 1.43 -5.87 16.10
C TYR A 15 1.24 -5.21 14.72
N PRO A 16 0.09 -5.40 14.05
CA PRO A 16 -0.20 -4.78 12.76
C PRO A 16 -0.38 -3.26 12.88
N GLU A 17 -0.05 -2.52 11.82
CA GLU A 17 -0.14 -1.05 11.82
C GLU A 17 -1.11 -0.44 10.80
N SER A 18 -1.41 -1.16 9.71
CA SER A 18 -2.09 -0.61 8.53
C SER A 18 -3.04 -1.62 7.89
N SER A 19 -4.20 -1.15 7.41
CA SER A 19 -5.09 -1.93 6.55
C SER A 19 -4.36 -2.27 5.25
N THR A 20 -4.11 -3.55 5.00
CA THR A 20 -3.36 -4.04 3.83
C THR A 20 -4.26 -4.63 2.75
N LEU A 21 -5.37 -5.27 3.14
CA LEU A 21 -6.24 -6.00 2.21
C LEU A 21 -7.72 -5.94 2.64
N THR A 22 -8.61 -6.29 1.72
CA THR A 22 -10.04 -6.47 1.99
C THR A 22 -10.57 -7.64 1.17
N LEU A 23 -10.88 -8.76 1.82
CA LEU A 23 -11.50 -9.92 1.18
C LEU A 23 -13.01 -9.68 1.01
N ARG A 24 -13.59 -10.25 -0.05
CA ARG A 24 -15.01 -10.12 -0.40
C ARG A 24 -15.57 -11.46 -0.86
N SER A 25 -16.63 -11.94 -0.24
CA SER A 25 -17.44 -13.07 -0.73
C SER A 25 -18.77 -13.11 0.00
N GLY A 26 -19.76 -12.38 -0.53
CA GLY A 26 -21.03 -12.11 0.18
C GLY A 26 -20.84 -11.33 1.48
N HIS A 27 -21.89 -11.27 2.30
CA HIS A 27 -21.86 -10.54 3.57
C HIS A 27 -21.39 -11.46 4.71
N ALA A 28 -20.09 -11.41 5.03
CA ALA A 28 -19.54 -12.08 6.20
C ALA A 28 -20.14 -11.51 7.50
N SER A 29 -20.13 -12.31 8.56
CA SER A 29 -20.65 -11.92 9.89
C SER A 29 -19.86 -12.50 11.06
N CYS A 30 -19.17 -13.61 10.84
CA CYS A 30 -18.11 -14.12 11.72
C CYS A 30 -16.92 -14.60 10.87
N VAL A 31 -15.71 -14.54 11.45
CA VAL A 31 -14.47 -15.07 10.85
C VAL A 31 -13.70 -15.90 11.89
N ARG A 32 -12.85 -16.83 11.42
CA ARG A 32 -11.94 -17.62 12.27
C ARG A 32 -10.79 -18.21 11.46
N PHE A 33 -9.55 -17.88 11.81
CA PHE A 33 -8.37 -18.60 11.32
C PHE A 33 -8.37 -20.05 11.82
N ASN A 34 -7.87 -20.99 11.02
CA ASN A 34 -7.51 -22.32 11.51
C ASN A 34 -6.26 -22.24 12.41
N ARG A 35 -5.82 -23.37 12.99
CA ARG A 35 -4.71 -23.35 13.95
C ARG A 35 -3.37 -22.94 13.36
N LYS A 36 -3.11 -23.26 12.09
CA LYS A 36 -1.86 -22.95 11.37
C LYS A 36 -1.88 -21.56 10.70
N GLY A 37 -3.06 -20.97 10.54
CA GLY A 37 -3.26 -19.63 9.96
C GLY A 37 -3.19 -19.57 8.43
N ASP A 38 -2.97 -20.69 7.75
CA ASP A 38 -3.03 -20.83 6.29
C ASP A 38 -4.46 -20.70 5.73
N PHE A 39 -5.49 -20.95 6.56
CA PHE A 39 -6.89 -20.78 6.15
C PHE A 39 -7.69 -19.87 7.09
N LEU A 40 -8.53 -19.01 6.48
CA LEU A 40 -9.48 -18.12 7.14
C LEU A 40 -10.91 -18.49 6.74
N ALA A 41 -11.68 -19.09 7.66
CA ALA A 41 -13.10 -19.34 7.45
C ALA A 41 -13.91 -18.06 7.75
N ALA A 42 -14.98 -17.85 6.99
CA ALA A 42 -15.92 -16.74 7.11
C ALA A 42 -17.37 -17.24 6.98
N GLY A 43 -18.20 -16.96 7.97
CA GLY A 43 -19.62 -17.34 8.01
C GLY A 43 -20.50 -16.18 7.58
N ARG A 44 -21.30 -16.37 6.52
CA ARG A 44 -22.17 -15.33 5.95
C ARG A 44 -23.53 -15.20 6.66
N THR A 45 -24.21 -14.10 6.39
CA THR A 45 -25.63 -13.88 6.74
C THR A 45 -26.60 -14.77 5.97
N ASP A 46 -26.22 -15.25 4.78
CA ASP A 46 -27.03 -16.14 3.94
C ASP A 46 -26.99 -17.63 4.35
N GLY A 47 -26.07 -18.03 5.24
CA GLY A 47 -25.86 -19.43 5.66
C GLY A 47 -24.75 -20.18 4.92
N THR A 48 -24.10 -19.55 3.95
CA THR A 48 -22.88 -20.06 3.31
C THR A 48 -21.67 -19.82 4.22
N VAL A 49 -20.71 -20.74 4.17
CA VAL A 49 -19.39 -20.59 4.78
C VAL A 49 -18.35 -20.54 3.65
N VAL A 50 -17.46 -19.56 3.71
CA VAL A 50 -16.39 -19.36 2.72
C VAL A 50 -15.06 -19.57 3.41
N ILE A 51 -14.18 -20.38 2.84
CA ILE A 51 -12.80 -20.56 3.32
C ILE A 51 -11.89 -19.85 2.33
N PHE A 52 -11.14 -18.88 2.83
CA PHE A 52 -10.06 -18.21 2.11
C PHE A 52 -8.72 -18.85 2.44
N ASP A 53 -7.87 -18.99 1.43
CA ASP A 53 -6.44 -19.25 1.57
C ASP A 53 -5.74 -17.91 1.90
N VAL A 54 -4.89 -17.90 2.93
CA VAL A 54 -4.25 -16.69 3.47
C VAL A 54 -2.95 -16.34 2.75
N GLU A 55 -2.34 -17.25 1.99
CA GLU A 55 -1.19 -16.95 1.12
C GLU A 55 -1.67 -16.36 -0.22
N THR A 56 -2.62 -17.00 -0.90
CA THR A 56 -3.11 -16.52 -2.20
C THR A 56 -4.20 -15.44 -2.09
N ASN A 57 -4.87 -15.34 -0.94
CA ASN A 57 -6.07 -14.53 -0.71
C ASN A 57 -7.29 -14.93 -1.57
N GLY A 58 -7.21 -16.10 -2.23
CA GLY A 58 -8.30 -16.69 -3.01
C GLY A 58 -9.34 -17.40 -2.14
N ILE A 59 -10.51 -17.67 -2.73
CA ILE A 59 -11.51 -18.56 -2.12
C ILE A 59 -11.07 -20.01 -2.37
N ALA A 60 -10.66 -20.70 -1.32
CA ALA A 60 -10.24 -22.10 -1.37
C ALA A 60 -11.42 -23.09 -1.28
N ARG A 61 -12.55 -22.70 -0.65
CA ARG A 61 -13.81 -23.45 -0.70
C ARG A 61 -15.05 -22.59 -0.39
N LYS A 62 -16.21 -22.97 -0.93
CA LYS A 62 -17.55 -22.51 -0.50
C LYS A 62 -18.33 -23.72 0.03
N LEU A 63 -19.02 -23.58 1.16
CA LEU A 63 -19.82 -24.62 1.81
C LEU A 63 -21.24 -24.10 2.01
N LYS A 64 -22.24 -24.74 1.40
CA LYS A 64 -23.65 -24.34 1.43
C LYS A 64 -24.47 -25.38 2.20
N GLY A 65 -25.19 -24.96 3.25
CA GLY A 65 -26.00 -25.91 4.05
C GLY A 65 -26.62 -25.40 5.35
N HIS A 66 -26.27 -24.21 5.84
CA HIS A 66 -27.16 -23.49 6.76
C HIS A 66 -28.21 -22.70 5.96
N THR A 67 -29.34 -22.39 6.60
CA THR A 67 -30.47 -21.64 6.00
C THR A 67 -30.63 -20.23 6.57
N ARG A 68 -29.74 -19.84 7.49
CA ARG A 68 -29.68 -18.53 8.15
C ARG A 68 -28.24 -18.18 8.53
N GLN A 69 -28.02 -16.93 8.91
CA GLN A 69 -26.74 -16.38 9.38
C GLN A 69 -25.96 -17.33 10.29
N VAL A 70 -24.72 -17.59 9.89
CA VAL A 70 -23.73 -18.34 10.67
C VAL A 70 -23.25 -17.47 11.84
N GLN A 71 -23.23 -18.00 13.06
CA GLN A 71 -22.90 -17.24 14.28
C GLN A 71 -21.48 -17.49 14.78
N SER A 72 -20.98 -18.73 14.69
CA SER A 72 -19.62 -19.06 15.08
C SER A 72 -18.99 -20.13 14.20
N LEU A 73 -17.66 -20.15 14.21
CA LEU A 73 -16.79 -21.06 13.48
C LEU A 73 -15.75 -21.66 14.45
N SER A 74 -15.52 -22.97 14.37
CA SER A 74 -14.50 -23.65 15.16
C SER A 74 -13.81 -24.73 14.33
N TRP A 75 -12.47 -24.72 14.33
CA TRP A 75 -11.65 -25.67 13.59
C TRP A 75 -11.20 -26.82 14.51
N SER A 76 -11.22 -28.04 13.99
CA SER A 76 -10.64 -29.20 14.69
C SER A 76 -9.12 -29.07 14.85
N ARG A 77 -8.52 -29.88 15.73
CA ARG A 77 -7.08 -29.83 16.02
C ARG A 77 -6.20 -30.11 14.79
N ASP A 78 -6.63 -31.08 13.99
CA ASP A 78 -5.99 -31.52 12.75
C ASP A 78 -6.24 -30.58 11.55
N GLY A 79 -7.15 -29.59 11.68
CA GLY A 79 -7.56 -28.70 10.60
C GLY A 79 -8.50 -29.33 9.56
N ARG A 80 -8.83 -30.62 9.66
CA ARG A 80 -9.68 -31.33 8.69
C ARG A 80 -11.17 -30.99 8.79
N PHE A 81 -11.67 -30.71 9.99
CA PHE A 81 -13.09 -30.51 10.22
C PHE A 81 -13.39 -29.08 10.65
N LEU A 82 -14.44 -28.51 10.07
CA LEU A 82 -14.98 -27.21 10.45
C LEU A 82 -16.35 -27.42 11.11
N LEU A 83 -16.53 -26.84 12.30
CA LEU A 83 -17.82 -26.74 13.00
C LEU A 83 -18.38 -25.35 12.77
N THR A 84 -19.62 -25.28 12.28
CA THR A 84 -20.35 -24.02 12.11
C THR A 84 -21.68 -24.05 12.85
N SER A 85 -22.08 -22.94 13.45
CA SER A 85 -23.36 -22.77 14.13
C SER A 85 -24.22 -21.71 13.43
N SER A 86 -25.54 -21.83 13.48
CA SER A 86 -26.45 -20.88 12.82
C SER A 86 -27.71 -20.57 13.62
N GLN A 87 -28.30 -19.41 13.31
CA GLN A 87 -29.64 -19.01 13.73
C GLN A 87 -30.77 -19.93 13.21
N ASP A 88 -30.49 -20.89 12.32
CA ASP A 88 -31.43 -21.95 11.92
C ASP A 88 -31.60 -23.08 12.96
N TRP A 89 -30.90 -22.96 14.09
CA TRP A 89 -30.88 -23.88 15.24
C TRP A 89 -30.10 -25.17 14.95
N THR A 90 -29.15 -25.14 14.01
CA THR A 90 -28.27 -26.28 13.74
C THR A 90 -26.78 -25.96 13.97
N CYS A 91 -26.03 -27.00 14.32
CA CYS A 91 -24.59 -27.04 14.12
C CYS A 91 -24.27 -28.06 13.03
N ASN A 92 -23.49 -27.67 12.03
CA ASN A 92 -23.00 -28.54 10.97
C ASN A 92 -21.49 -28.78 11.15
N ILE A 93 -21.06 -30.02 10.97
CA ILE A 93 -19.65 -30.42 10.92
C ILE A 93 -19.33 -30.82 9.49
N TRP A 94 -18.39 -30.09 8.90
CA TRP A 94 -17.94 -30.24 7.53
C TRP A 94 -16.63 -31.03 7.49
N ASP A 95 -16.51 -32.00 6.58
CA ASP A 95 -15.20 -32.56 6.23
C ASP A 95 -14.57 -31.70 5.14
N LEU A 96 -13.42 -31.10 5.42
CA LEU A 96 -12.71 -30.30 4.43
C LEU A 96 -11.91 -31.16 3.45
N MET A 97 -11.95 -32.50 3.55
CA MET A 97 -11.54 -33.38 2.47
C MET A 97 -12.39 -33.10 1.21
N ASP A 98 -13.70 -33.31 1.26
CA ASP A 98 -14.61 -33.23 0.11
C ASP A 98 -15.60 -32.04 0.14
N GLY A 99 -15.85 -31.45 1.32
CA GLY A 99 -16.82 -30.38 1.54
C GLY A 99 -18.19 -30.88 2.01
N SER A 100 -18.33 -32.17 2.32
CA SER A 100 -19.57 -32.78 2.79
C SER A 100 -19.89 -32.42 4.26
N ILE A 101 -21.18 -32.50 4.63
CA ILE A 101 -21.61 -32.42 6.03
C ILE A 101 -21.55 -33.84 6.63
N VAL A 102 -20.53 -34.09 7.46
CA VAL A 102 -20.38 -35.34 8.24
C VAL A 102 -21.54 -35.51 9.21
N LYS A 103 -21.99 -34.41 9.83
CA LYS A 103 -23.03 -34.43 10.84
C LYS A 103 -23.73 -33.08 10.96
N SER A 104 -25.06 -33.10 11.04
CA SER A 104 -25.87 -31.96 11.46
C SER A 104 -26.55 -32.28 12.78
N VAL A 105 -26.54 -31.34 13.73
CA VAL A 105 -27.19 -31.47 15.03
C VAL A 105 -28.16 -30.31 15.22
N ARG A 106 -29.46 -30.61 15.39
CA ARG A 106 -30.50 -29.62 15.63
C ARG A 106 -30.75 -29.38 17.12
N PHE A 107 -30.99 -28.14 17.49
CA PHE A 107 -31.25 -27.65 18.84
C PHE A 107 -32.66 -27.03 18.94
N GLU A 108 -33.08 -26.73 20.17
CA GLU A 108 -34.42 -26.20 20.48
C GLU A 108 -34.45 -24.66 20.51
N ALA A 109 -33.28 -24.03 20.52
CA ALA A 109 -33.05 -22.59 20.43
C ALA A 109 -31.94 -22.26 19.40
N PRO A 110 -31.82 -20.99 18.95
CA PRO A 110 -30.68 -20.53 18.15
C PRO A 110 -29.34 -20.79 18.83
N VAL A 111 -28.34 -21.20 18.04
CA VAL A 111 -26.97 -21.42 18.53
C VAL A 111 -26.14 -20.16 18.26
N TYR A 112 -25.60 -19.54 19.31
CA TYR A 112 -24.68 -18.40 19.15
C TYR A 112 -23.21 -18.81 19.06
N LEU A 113 -22.79 -19.78 19.88
CA LEU A 113 -21.40 -20.21 19.92
C LEU A 113 -21.32 -21.73 20.02
N ALA A 114 -20.52 -22.33 19.14
CA ALA A 114 -20.18 -23.74 19.17
C ALA A 114 -18.67 -23.91 18.99
N GLU A 115 -18.04 -24.70 19.85
CA GLU A 115 -16.59 -24.96 19.83
C GLU A 115 -16.29 -26.46 19.91
N PHE A 116 -15.33 -26.95 19.12
CA PHE A 116 -14.82 -28.32 19.22
C PHE A 116 -14.05 -28.52 20.53
N HIS A 117 -14.07 -29.74 21.04
CA HIS A 117 -13.13 -30.16 22.08
C HIS A 117 -11.68 -30.05 21.57
N PRO A 118 -10.71 -29.50 22.34
CA PRO A 118 -9.39 -29.13 21.80
C PRO A 118 -8.53 -30.28 21.24
N TRP A 119 -8.96 -31.52 21.50
CA TRP A 119 -8.29 -32.78 21.13
C TRP A 119 -9.19 -33.76 20.35
N THR A 120 -10.47 -33.47 20.09
CA THR A 120 -11.31 -34.34 19.24
C THR A 120 -12.46 -33.59 18.57
N HIS A 121 -12.72 -33.92 17.30
CA HIS A 121 -13.90 -33.45 16.57
C HIS A 121 -15.21 -34.16 16.98
N LEU A 122 -15.14 -35.21 17.82
CA LEU A 122 -16.29 -36.02 18.25
C LEU A 122 -17.02 -35.47 19.48
N LYS A 123 -16.59 -34.33 20.02
CA LYS A 123 -17.29 -33.61 21.10
C LYS A 123 -17.31 -32.11 20.80
N ILE A 124 -18.48 -31.50 21.00
CA ILE A 124 -18.67 -30.05 20.83
C ILE A 124 -19.36 -29.46 22.07
N LEU A 125 -18.99 -28.22 22.38
CA LEU A 125 -19.66 -27.38 23.38
C LEU A 125 -20.52 -26.35 22.66
N VAL A 126 -21.76 -26.16 23.12
CA VAL A 126 -22.77 -25.36 22.43
C VAL A 126 -23.43 -24.40 23.42
N SER A 127 -23.37 -23.10 23.14
CA SER A 127 -24.06 -22.03 23.86
C SER A 127 -25.30 -21.59 23.07
N LEU A 128 -26.47 -21.71 23.69
CA LEU A 128 -27.78 -21.41 23.10
C LEU A 128 -28.30 -20.05 23.55
N PHE A 129 -29.24 -19.47 22.79
CA PHE A 129 -29.92 -18.24 23.19
C PHE A 129 -30.96 -18.52 24.28
N GLU A 130 -30.79 -17.90 25.46
CA GLU A 130 -31.66 -17.98 26.66
C GLU A 130 -31.87 -19.39 27.26
N ASP A 131 -31.19 -20.41 26.75
CA ASP A 131 -31.30 -21.83 27.11
C ASP A 131 -29.93 -22.38 27.61
N PRO A 132 -29.87 -23.40 28.50
CA PRO A 132 -28.62 -23.86 29.08
C PRO A 132 -27.58 -24.38 28.06
N PRO A 133 -26.29 -24.19 28.32
CA PRO A 133 -25.23 -24.68 27.45
C PRO A 133 -25.17 -26.21 27.46
N LEU A 134 -24.86 -26.79 26.30
CA LEU A 134 -24.85 -28.23 26.07
C LEU A 134 -23.45 -28.72 25.73
N LEU A 135 -23.00 -29.76 26.42
CA LEU A 135 -21.93 -30.63 25.94
C LEU A 135 -22.56 -31.72 25.07
N VAL A 136 -22.17 -31.81 23.81
CA VAL A 136 -22.72 -32.77 22.86
C VAL A 136 -21.66 -33.78 22.45
N ASP A 137 -21.95 -35.06 22.68
CA ASP A 137 -21.13 -36.19 22.24
C ASP A 137 -21.64 -36.73 20.91
N LEU A 138 -20.73 -36.89 19.95
CA LEU A 138 -21.00 -37.20 18.56
C LEU A 138 -20.47 -38.57 18.14
N THR A 139 -19.89 -39.35 19.07
CA THR A 139 -19.37 -40.70 18.82
C THR A 139 -20.43 -41.67 18.29
N ASN A 140 -21.65 -41.60 18.83
CA ASN A 140 -22.80 -42.40 18.40
C ASN A 140 -23.50 -41.74 17.19
N GLN A 141 -24.18 -42.53 16.35
CA GLN A 141 -24.91 -42.01 15.18
C GLN A 141 -25.86 -40.86 15.56
N GLN A 142 -26.72 -41.07 16.56
CA GLN A 142 -27.50 -40.01 17.20
C GLN A 142 -26.63 -39.25 18.21
N ALA A 143 -26.59 -37.91 18.09
CA ALA A 143 -25.84 -37.05 19.00
C ALA A 143 -26.47 -37.04 20.40
N VAL A 144 -25.65 -37.28 21.44
CA VAL A 144 -26.09 -37.27 22.84
C VAL A 144 -25.83 -35.90 23.45
N LYS A 145 -26.87 -35.24 23.94
CA LYS A 145 -26.78 -33.89 24.54
C LYS A 145 -26.78 -33.98 26.06
N TYR A 146 -25.81 -33.35 26.70
CA TYR A 146 -25.74 -33.20 28.16
C TYR A 146 -25.92 -31.72 28.53
N ILE A 147 -26.94 -31.42 29.33
CA ILE A 147 -27.14 -30.08 29.90
C ILE A 147 -26.05 -29.80 30.94
N LEU A 148 -25.39 -28.65 30.83
CA LEU A 148 -24.39 -28.19 31.78
C LEU A 148 -24.99 -27.19 32.80
N PRO A 149 -24.53 -27.20 34.06
CA PRO A 149 -25.08 -26.35 35.12
C PRO A 149 -24.60 -24.89 35.05
N SER A 150 -25.54 -23.93 35.06
CA SER A 150 -25.25 -22.49 35.26
C SER A 150 -25.23 -22.06 36.74
N THR A 151 -25.58 -22.94 37.69
CA THR A 151 -25.61 -22.66 39.14
C THR A 151 -24.20 -22.48 39.72
N ILE A 152 -23.96 -21.43 40.51
CA ILE A 152 -22.66 -21.29 41.20
C ILE A 152 -22.46 -22.35 42.28
N LYS A 153 -21.20 -22.75 42.51
CA LYS A 153 -20.77 -23.41 43.74
C LYS A 153 -20.54 -22.33 44.81
N LYS A 154 -21.11 -22.48 46.02
CA LYS A 154 -20.75 -21.64 47.17
C LYS A 154 -19.36 -22.09 47.69
N ARG A 155 -18.43 -21.16 47.97
CA ARG A 155 -17.19 -21.48 48.70
C ARG A 155 -17.50 -21.61 50.20
N THR A 156 -16.83 -22.55 50.85
CA THR A 156 -17.01 -22.88 52.27
C THR A 156 -16.29 -21.89 53.20
N VAL A 157 -16.64 -20.60 53.12
CA VAL A 157 -16.03 -19.53 53.93
C VAL A 157 -16.72 -19.44 55.30
N TYR A 158 -15.94 -19.59 56.38
CA TYR A 158 -16.42 -19.44 57.75
C TYR A 158 -17.00 -18.04 58.01
N GLY A 159 -18.32 -17.90 57.92
CA GLY A 159 -19.05 -16.68 58.31
C GLY A 159 -20.13 -16.21 57.32
N GLU A 160 -20.23 -16.77 56.11
CA GLU A 160 -21.36 -16.45 55.22
C GLU A 160 -22.62 -17.24 55.55
N ASP A 161 -23.76 -16.55 55.53
CA ASP A 161 -25.07 -17.08 55.88
C ASP A 161 -25.64 -17.95 54.75
N GLU A 162 -25.62 -19.27 54.93
CA GLU A 162 -26.07 -20.25 53.93
C GLU A 162 -27.51 -20.02 53.44
N SER A 163 -28.35 -19.39 54.26
CA SER A 163 -29.80 -19.22 54.05
C SER A 163 -30.20 -18.39 52.83
N LYS A 164 -29.29 -17.57 52.28
CA LYS A 164 -29.61 -16.72 51.12
C LYS A 164 -29.73 -17.55 49.83
N PRO A 165 -30.88 -17.48 49.12
CA PRO A 165 -31.06 -18.17 47.84
C PRO A 165 -30.24 -17.48 46.74
N ILE A 166 -29.58 -18.29 45.91
CA ILE A 166 -28.85 -17.82 44.73
C ILE A 166 -29.90 -17.41 43.69
N ALA A 167 -29.92 -16.13 43.31
CA ALA A 167 -30.87 -15.64 42.32
C ALA A 167 -30.57 -16.24 40.93
N PRO A 168 -31.54 -16.86 40.24
CA PRO A 168 -31.32 -17.69 39.05
C PRO A 168 -30.59 -16.94 37.93
N GLN A 169 -29.66 -17.63 37.27
CA GLN A 169 -28.75 -17.06 36.26
C GLN A 169 -28.56 -18.04 35.11
N THR A 170 -28.25 -17.53 33.93
CA THR A 170 -27.99 -18.32 32.72
C THR A 170 -26.55 -18.11 32.26
N THR A 171 -25.93 -19.17 31.73
CA THR A 171 -24.66 -19.06 30.99
C THR A 171 -24.93 -18.37 29.66
N THR A 172 -24.06 -17.43 29.28
CA THR A 172 -24.14 -16.64 28.05
C THR A 172 -23.02 -16.96 27.08
N VAL A 173 -21.90 -17.50 27.58
CA VAL A 173 -20.76 -17.96 26.78
C VAL A 173 -20.05 -19.10 27.52
N ALA A 174 -19.70 -20.16 26.79
CA ALA A 174 -18.89 -21.26 27.32
C ALA A 174 -17.80 -21.70 26.32
N ILE A 175 -16.58 -21.94 26.81
CA ILE A 175 -15.41 -22.40 26.03
C ILE A 175 -14.70 -23.55 26.74
N PHE A 176 -14.00 -24.42 26.00
CA PHE A 176 -13.15 -25.46 26.62
C PHE A 176 -11.82 -24.89 27.12
N THR A 177 -11.28 -25.39 28.23
CA THR A 177 -9.87 -25.17 28.59
C THR A 177 -8.95 -25.92 27.62
N ALA A 178 -7.67 -25.57 27.55
CA ALA A 178 -6.76 -26.17 26.57
C ALA A 178 -6.52 -27.69 26.74
N SER A 179 -6.71 -28.26 27.94
CA SER A 179 -6.70 -29.72 28.14
C SER A 179 -7.99 -30.39 27.65
N GLY A 180 -9.11 -29.66 27.69
CA GLY A 180 -10.44 -30.14 27.31
C GLY A 180 -11.23 -30.80 28.45
N ASP A 181 -10.58 -31.14 29.57
CA ASP A 181 -11.22 -31.75 30.74
C ASP A 181 -12.13 -30.78 31.52
N HIS A 182 -12.02 -29.48 31.24
CA HIS A 182 -12.76 -28.42 31.92
C HIS A 182 -13.39 -27.45 30.90
N ILE A 183 -14.49 -26.83 31.31
CA ILE A 183 -15.23 -25.80 30.56
C ILE A 183 -15.28 -24.53 31.42
N LEU A 184 -14.98 -23.39 30.80
CA LEU A 184 -15.14 -22.07 31.38
C LEU A 184 -16.49 -21.50 30.92
N SER A 185 -17.39 -21.20 31.86
CA SER A 185 -18.77 -20.76 31.60
C SER A 185 -19.01 -19.38 32.21
N GLY A 186 -19.16 -18.35 31.37
CA GLY A 186 -19.53 -17.00 31.78
C GLY A 186 -21.05 -16.77 31.78
N THR A 187 -21.57 -16.00 32.74
CA THR A 187 -23.02 -15.85 32.97
C THR A 187 -23.57 -14.43 32.81
N ASN A 188 -24.90 -14.32 32.72
CA ASN A 188 -25.63 -13.05 32.67
C ASN A 188 -25.55 -12.18 33.95
N LYS A 189 -24.83 -12.62 34.98
CA LYS A 189 -24.60 -11.88 36.25
C LYS A 189 -23.13 -11.70 36.62
N GLY A 190 -22.23 -11.89 35.66
CA GLY A 190 -20.80 -11.62 35.84
C GLY A 190 -20.00 -12.72 36.54
N TRP A 191 -20.62 -13.89 36.76
CA TRP A 191 -19.92 -15.07 37.29
C TRP A 191 -19.25 -15.86 36.17
N LEU A 192 -18.01 -16.27 36.45
CA LEU A 192 -17.26 -17.31 35.76
C LEU A 192 -17.36 -18.60 36.57
N ASN A 193 -17.86 -19.66 35.96
CA ASN A 193 -17.87 -21.01 36.50
C ASN A 193 -16.82 -21.88 35.79
N ILE A 194 -16.16 -22.77 36.53
CA ILE A 194 -15.38 -23.89 35.98
C ILE A 194 -16.20 -25.16 36.15
N ILE A 195 -16.46 -25.84 35.03
CA ILE A 195 -17.24 -27.07 34.98
C ILE A 195 -16.32 -28.21 34.54
N GLU A 196 -16.26 -29.30 35.31
CA GLU A 196 -15.49 -30.50 34.94
C GLU A 196 -16.28 -31.32 33.89
N VAL A 197 -15.63 -31.75 32.80
CA VAL A 197 -16.28 -32.40 31.64
C VAL A 197 -16.65 -33.86 31.90
N SER A 198 -15.93 -34.55 32.79
CA SER A 198 -16.18 -35.94 33.18
C SER A 198 -17.49 -36.07 34.00
N THR A 199 -17.64 -35.25 35.05
CA THR A 199 -18.79 -35.25 35.96
C THR A 199 -19.93 -34.38 35.44
N ARG A 200 -19.60 -33.28 34.74
CA ARG A 200 -20.49 -32.15 34.36
C ARG A 200 -20.94 -31.32 35.56
N THR A 201 -20.08 -31.19 36.59
CA THR A 201 -20.37 -30.42 37.81
C THR A 201 -19.52 -29.14 37.89
N VAL A 202 -20.04 -28.12 38.57
CA VAL A 202 -19.30 -26.85 38.80
C VAL A 202 -18.34 -27.05 39.96
N ILE A 203 -17.03 -27.05 39.68
CA ILE A 203 -15.98 -27.24 40.69
C ILE A 203 -15.54 -25.93 41.34
N TYR A 204 -15.70 -24.80 40.64
CA TYR A 204 -15.32 -23.46 41.09
C TYR A 204 -16.22 -22.36 40.49
N SER A 205 -16.44 -21.28 41.24
CA SER A 205 -17.18 -20.09 40.80
C SER A 205 -16.53 -18.82 41.35
N THR A 206 -16.25 -17.84 40.47
CA THR A 206 -15.78 -16.50 40.85
C THR A 206 -16.58 -15.41 40.12
N LYS A 207 -16.56 -14.17 40.62
CA LYS A 207 -17.35 -13.06 40.07
C LYS A 207 -16.45 -11.95 39.52
N LEU A 208 -16.42 -11.81 38.19
CA LEU A 208 -15.54 -10.88 37.47
C LEU A 208 -16.14 -9.47 37.32
N CYS A 209 -17.47 -9.36 37.27
CA CYS A 209 -18.20 -8.11 37.10
C CYS A 209 -19.63 -8.18 37.66
N THR A 210 -20.41 -7.12 37.47
CA THR A 210 -21.84 -7.05 37.85
C THR A 210 -22.82 -7.20 36.68
N GLY A 211 -22.34 -7.08 35.43
CA GLY A 211 -23.15 -7.19 34.21
C GLY A 211 -23.02 -8.56 33.51
N VAL A 212 -23.48 -8.64 32.26
CA VAL A 212 -23.37 -9.85 31.44
C VAL A 212 -21.92 -10.07 30.97
N LEU A 213 -21.43 -11.32 31.01
CA LEU A 213 -20.23 -11.73 30.27
C LEU A 213 -20.63 -12.08 28.82
N LEU A 214 -20.03 -11.39 27.85
CA LEU A 214 -20.46 -11.39 26.45
C LEU A 214 -19.66 -12.37 25.58
N TYR A 215 -18.34 -12.41 25.77
CA TYR A 215 -17.43 -13.28 25.01
C TYR A 215 -16.22 -13.65 25.85
N MET A 216 -15.63 -14.81 25.59
CA MET A 216 -14.40 -15.29 26.23
C MET A 216 -13.51 -15.99 25.19
N ARG A 217 -12.19 -15.81 25.29
CA ARG A 217 -11.21 -16.46 24.41
C ARG A 217 -9.93 -16.78 25.16
N LEU A 218 -9.39 -17.98 24.96
CA LEU A 218 -8.09 -18.42 25.51
C LEU A 218 -6.92 -18.04 24.61
N THR A 219 -5.74 -17.84 25.22
CA THR A 219 -4.45 -17.85 24.52
C THR A 219 -4.09 -19.24 24.00
N THR A 220 -3.22 -19.32 22.99
CA THR A 220 -2.70 -20.59 22.43
C THR A 220 -1.99 -21.46 23.48
N SER A 221 -1.41 -20.84 24.52
CA SER A 221 -0.79 -21.52 25.67
C SER A 221 -1.81 -22.13 26.65
N GLY A 222 -3.09 -21.78 26.53
CA GLY A 222 -4.17 -22.21 27.42
C GLY A 222 -4.16 -21.59 28.82
N ARG A 223 -3.25 -20.65 29.11
CA ARG A 223 -3.04 -20.10 30.46
C ARG A 223 -3.86 -18.85 30.74
N ASP A 224 -4.23 -18.09 29.73
CA ASP A 224 -4.84 -16.77 29.90
C ASP A 224 -6.15 -16.67 29.12
N VAL A 225 -7.15 -16.01 29.69
CA VAL A 225 -8.45 -15.78 29.05
C VAL A 225 -8.71 -14.29 28.97
N VAL A 226 -9.06 -13.79 27.78
CA VAL A 226 -9.65 -12.47 27.61
C VAL A 226 -11.17 -12.58 27.68
N VAL A 227 -11.79 -11.71 28.46
CA VAL A 227 -13.23 -11.68 28.74
C VAL A 227 -13.79 -10.31 28.38
N ASN A 228 -14.76 -10.27 27.45
CA ASN A 228 -15.56 -9.09 27.16
C ASN A 228 -16.85 -9.09 28.01
N ALA A 229 -17.24 -7.94 28.53
CA ALA A 229 -18.37 -7.79 29.43
C ALA A 229 -19.16 -6.49 29.17
N GLN A 230 -20.45 -6.53 29.48
CA GLN A 230 -21.39 -5.43 29.25
C GLN A 230 -21.06 -4.15 30.04
N ASP A 231 -20.18 -4.23 31.06
CA ASP A 231 -19.68 -3.08 31.80
C ASP A 231 -18.55 -2.31 31.09
N ARG A 232 -18.27 -2.65 29.82
CA ARG A 232 -17.32 -1.98 28.90
C ARG A 232 -15.84 -2.13 29.28
N ILE A 233 -15.54 -3.03 30.22
CA ILE A 233 -14.17 -3.32 30.66
C ILE A 233 -13.79 -4.72 30.16
N ILE A 234 -12.85 -4.77 29.23
CA ILE A 234 -12.21 -6.02 28.81
C ILE A 234 -11.27 -6.44 29.94
N ARG A 235 -11.21 -7.74 30.25
CA ARG A 235 -10.41 -8.29 31.35
C ARG A 235 -9.51 -9.39 30.83
N THR A 236 -8.28 -9.47 31.31
CA THR A 236 -7.50 -10.72 31.26
C THR A 236 -7.54 -11.39 32.64
N ILE A 237 -7.66 -12.72 32.65
CA ILE A 237 -7.57 -13.56 33.83
C ILE A 237 -6.58 -14.69 33.55
N GLN A 238 -5.79 -15.06 34.55
CA GLN A 238 -4.93 -16.24 34.47
C GLN A 238 -5.70 -17.46 35.00
N ILE A 239 -5.62 -18.58 34.28
CA ILE A 239 -6.22 -19.85 34.67
C ILE A 239 -5.11 -20.71 35.30
N PRO A 240 -5.26 -21.18 36.56
CA PRO A 240 -4.29 -22.06 37.20
C PRO A 240 -4.25 -23.43 36.50
N ASN A 241 -3.26 -24.27 36.83
CA ASN A 241 -3.18 -25.62 36.25
C ASN A 241 -4.29 -26.54 36.81
N LEU A 242 -5.45 -26.53 36.17
CA LEU A 242 -6.60 -27.38 36.49
C LEU A 242 -6.37 -28.88 36.21
N SER A 243 -5.21 -29.26 35.67
CA SER A 243 -4.83 -30.65 35.36
C SER A 243 -3.88 -31.25 36.42
N ALA A 244 -3.69 -30.59 37.56
CA ALA A 244 -2.84 -31.09 38.64
C ALA A 244 -3.54 -32.20 39.45
N GLU A 245 -2.85 -33.32 39.68
CA GLU A 245 -3.39 -34.51 40.37
C GLU A 245 -3.91 -34.25 41.79
N ASN A 246 -3.43 -33.18 42.44
CA ASN A 246 -3.82 -32.76 43.80
C ASN A 246 -4.51 -31.38 43.81
N LEU A 247 -5.29 -31.06 42.77
CA LEU A 247 -6.07 -29.81 42.71
C LEU A 247 -7.21 -29.82 43.74
N ASP A 248 -7.07 -29.06 44.83
CA ASP A 248 -8.18 -28.73 45.72
C ASP A 248 -9.00 -27.56 45.11
N PRO A 249 -10.27 -27.79 44.70
CA PRO A 249 -11.08 -26.75 44.06
C PRO A 249 -11.42 -25.55 44.96
N ASP A 250 -11.30 -25.68 46.29
CA ASP A 250 -11.52 -24.57 47.22
C ASP A 250 -10.26 -23.71 47.38
N THR A 251 -9.07 -24.20 46.98
CA THR A 251 -7.81 -23.42 46.91
C THR A 251 -7.60 -22.68 45.58
N ILE A 252 -8.39 -22.97 44.55
CA ILE A 252 -8.35 -22.22 43.27
C ILE A 252 -8.58 -20.74 43.55
N ASP A 253 -7.69 -19.88 43.06
CA ASP A 253 -7.94 -18.45 42.97
C ASP A 253 -7.73 -17.96 41.55
N ILE A 254 -8.51 -16.94 41.15
CA ILE A 254 -8.54 -16.39 39.79
C ILE A 254 -8.74 -14.88 39.92
N GLU A 255 -7.61 -14.17 39.91
CA GLU A 255 -7.58 -12.71 39.89
C GLU A 255 -7.72 -12.16 38.46
N VAL A 256 -8.06 -10.87 38.36
CA VAL A 256 -8.07 -10.13 37.10
C VAL A 256 -6.74 -9.43 36.93
N GLU A 257 -5.93 -9.94 36.01
CA GLU A 257 -4.57 -9.51 35.69
C GLU A 257 -4.57 -8.06 35.17
N HIS A 258 -5.23 -7.79 34.04
CA HIS A 258 -5.40 -6.43 33.50
C HIS A 258 -6.85 -6.11 33.13
N LYS A 259 -7.13 -4.80 33.02
CA LYS A 259 -8.45 -4.22 32.72
C LYS A 259 -8.31 -3.13 31.67
N PHE A 260 -8.87 -3.35 30.49
CA PHE A 260 -8.77 -2.44 29.33
C PHE A 260 -10.12 -1.77 29.05
N GLN A 261 -10.09 -0.46 28.83
CA GLN A 261 -11.29 0.37 28.60
C GLN A 261 -10.88 1.71 27.96
N ASP A 262 -11.80 2.34 27.22
CA ASP A 262 -11.66 3.75 26.84
C ASP A 262 -12.19 4.63 27.99
N VAL A 263 -11.27 5.20 28.77
CA VAL A 263 -11.61 6.06 29.93
C VAL A 263 -12.26 7.38 29.49
N VAL A 264 -11.99 7.84 28.26
CA VAL A 264 -12.41 9.14 27.72
C VAL A 264 -13.83 9.04 27.14
N ASN A 265 -14.02 8.20 26.12
CA ASN A 265 -15.29 8.10 25.39
C ASN A 265 -16.23 7.04 25.98
N ARG A 266 -15.70 6.12 26.80
CA ARG A 266 -16.43 4.98 27.40
C ARG A 266 -17.14 4.13 26.36
N LEU A 267 -16.45 3.80 25.26
CA LEU A 267 -16.94 2.92 24.21
C LEU A 267 -17.28 1.52 24.75
N SER A 268 -18.18 0.82 24.07
CA SER A 268 -18.42 -0.62 24.28
C SER A 268 -17.68 -1.42 23.20
N TRP A 269 -17.46 -2.71 23.45
CA TRP A 269 -16.66 -3.59 22.58
C TRP A 269 -17.54 -4.67 21.96
N ASN A 270 -17.47 -4.82 20.64
CA ASN A 270 -18.22 -5.85 19.91
C ASN A 270 -17.60 -7.23 20.12
N HIS A 271 -16.29 -7.34 19.91
CA HIS A 271 -15.56 -8.61 19.98
C HIS A 271 -14.10 -8.38 20.43
N VAL A 272 -13.43 -9.45 20.89
CA VAL A 272 -12.07 -9.39 21.46
C VAL A 272 -11.22 -10.61 21.08
N ALA A 273 -9.92 -10.39 20.86
CA ALA A 273 -8.95 -11.43 20.56
C ALA A 273 -7.57 -11.15 21.21
N PHE A 274 -6.74 -12.19 21.31
CA PHE A 274 -5.33 -12.11 21.72
C PHE A 274 -4.40 -12.11 20.50
N SER A 275 -3.18 -11.58 20.62
CA SER A 275 -2.09 -11.84 19.67
C SER A 275 -1.65 -13.30 19.64
N ALA A 276 -0.88 -13.66 18.61
CA ALA A 276 -0.18 -14.94 18.49
C ALA A 276 0.57 -15.36 19.77
N THR A 277 1.26 -14.40 20.41
CA THR A 277 2.02 -14.58 21.65
C THR A 277 1.16 -14.51 22.92
N GLY A 278 -0.02 -13.90 22.85
CA GLY A 278 -0.88 -13.59 24.00
C GLY A 278 -0.50 -12.31 24.76
N GLU A 279 0.49 -11.55 24.28
CA GLU A 279 0.99 -10.30 24.89
C GLU A 279 0.17 -9.07 24.54
N TYR A 280 -0.61 -9.10 23.46
CA TYR A 280 -1.54 -8.02 23.10
C TYR A 280 -2.99 -8.51 23.14
N VAL A 281 -3.88 -7.60 23.50
CA VAL A 281 -5.34 -7.75 23.38
C VAL A 281 -5.83 -6.76 22.33
N THR A 282 -6.67 -7.21 21.41
CA THR A 282 -7.38 -6.35 20.46
C THR A 282 -8.89 -6.40 20.64
N ALA A 283 -9.57 -5.30 20.33
CA ALA A 283 -11.04 -5.22 20.37
C ALA A 283 -11.60 -4.30 19.28
N SER A 284 -12.73 -4.71 18.72
CA SER A 284 -13.56 -3.90 17.82
C SER A 284 -14.55 -3.05 18.63
N THR A 285 -14.78 -1.80 18.21
CA THR A 285 -15.68 -0.87 18.90
C THR A 285 -17.13 -1.00 18.43
N PHE A 286 -18.07 -0.83 19.37
CA PHE A 286 -19.51 -0.72 19.08
C PHE A 286 -19.90 0.72 18.72
N ASN A 287 -20.76 0.91 17.70
CA ASN A 287 -21.14 2.22 17.13
C ASN A 287 -19.94 3.09 16.69
N ASN A 288 -18.79 2.48 16.37
CA ASN A 288 -17.60 3.18 15.89
C ASN A 288 -16.74 2.26 14.99
N HIS A 289 -15.89 2.86 14.17
CA HIS A 289 -15.08 2.19 13.15
C HIS A 289 -13.71 1.69 13.64
N ASP A 290 -13.25 2.16 14.79
CA ASP A 290 -11.90 1.94 15.29
C ASP A 290 -11.70 0.53 15.88
N ILE A 291 -10.52 -0.06 15.66
CA ILE A 291 -10.06 -1.28 16.36
C ILE A 291 -8.89 -0.91 17.26
N TYR A 292 -8.98 -1.26 18.55
CA TYR A 292 -7.99 -0.90 19.57
C TYR A 292 -7.02 -2.08 19.81
N ILE A 293 -5.77 -1.79 20.16
CA ILE A 293 -4.75 -2.77 20.59
C ILE A 293 -4.07 -2.27 21.86
N TRP A 294 -4.12 -3.08 22.91
CA TRP A 294 -3.41 -2.85 24.17
C TRP A 294 -2.31 -3.88 24.40
N GLU A 295 -1.22 -3.46 25.03
CA GLU A 295 -0.20 -4.33 25.61
C GLU A 295 -0.70 -4.86 26.95
N ARG A 296 -0.55 -6.18 27.17
CA ARG A 296 -0.92 -6.83 28.41
C ARG A 296 -0.01 -6.41 29.57
N ASN A 297 1.31 -6.58 29.44
CA ASN A 297 2.34 -6.31 30.46
C ASN A 297 2.15 -5.03 31.29
N HIS A 298 1.65 -3.97 30.66
CA HIS A 298 1.49 -2.65 31.28
C HIS A 298 0.03 -2.14 31.26
N GLY A 299 -0.92 -2.88 30.69
CA GLY A 299 -2.30 -2.44 30.49
C GLY A 299 -2.43 -1.22 29.56
N SER A 300 -1.41 -0.94 28.75
CA SER A 300 -1.24 0.32 28.01
C SER A 300 -1.96 0.26 26.65
N LEU A 301 -2.54 1.37 26.18
CA LEU A 301 -3.05 1.47 24.81
C LEU A 301 -1.87 1.74 23.87
N VAL A 302 -1.57 0.79 22.98
CA VAL A 302 -0.43 0.87 22.06
C VAL A 302 -0.83 1.50 20.73
N LYS A 303 -1.97 1.06 20.17
CA LYS A 303 -2.39 1.42 18.82
C LYS A 303 -3.92 1.50 18.75
N ILE A 304 -4.40 2.46 17.97
CA ILE A 304 -5.72 2.39 17.33
C ILE A 304 -5.45 2.16 15.85
N LEU A 305 -6.10 1.15 15.26
CA LEU A 305 -5.99 0.83 13.85
C LEU A 305 -6.95 1.70 13.05
N GLU A 306 -6.40 2.64 12.30
CA GLU A 306 -7.16 3.38 11.29
C GLU A 306 -7.59 2.44 10.15
N GLY A 307 -8.80 2.63 9.63
CA GLY A 307 -9.39 1.73 8.63
C GLY A 307 -10.58 2.35 7.89
N PRO A 308 -11.36 1.51 7.19
CA PRO A 308 -12.63 1.92 6.58
C PRO A 308 -13.60 2.51 7.61
N LYS A 309 -14.46 3.43 7.16
CA LYS A 309 -15.42 4.14 8.03
C LYS A 309 -16.75 3.38 8.16
N GLU A 310 -16.66 2.15 8.63
CA GLU A 310 -17.78 1.27 8.96
C GLU A 310 -17.51 0.55 10.29
N GLU A 311 -18.56 0.19 11.02
CA GLU A 311 -18.43 -0.53 12.29
C GLU A 311 -17.88 -1.96 12.08
N HIS A 312 -16.96 -2.38 12.95
CA HIS A 312 -16.36 -3.72 12.89
C HIS A 312 -16.99 -4.67 13.92
N GLY A 313 -17.44 -5.84 13.45
CA GLY A 313 -18.06 -6.89 14.25
C GLY A 313 -17.03 -7.81 14.90
N VAL A 314 -16.97 -9.08 14.46
CA VAL A 314 -15.97 -10.07 14.90
C VAL A 314 -14.56 -9.65 14.47
N VAL A 315 -13.57 -9.79 15.36
CA VAL A 315 -12.15 -9.50 15.11
C VAL A 315 -11.28 -10.69 15.53
N GLU A 316 -10.42 -11.18 14.64
CA GLU A 316 -9.53 -12.32 14.91
C GLU A 316 -8.08 -11.96 14.55
N TRP A 317 -7.15 -12.29 15.44
CA TRP A 317 -5.72 -12.21 15.17
C TRP A 317 -5.24 -13.55 14.56
N HIS A 318 -4.32 -13.48 13.61
CA HIS A 318 -3.70 -14.66 12.99
C HIS A 318 -2.79 -15.41 14.00
N PRO A 319 -2.87 -16.75 14.12
CA PRO A 319 -2.25 -17.51 15.22
C PRO A 319 -0.71 -17.40 15.32
N HIS A 320 -0.03 -17.04 14.22
CA HIS A 320 1.44 -16.98 14.15
C HIS A 320 2.01 -15.70 13.48
N LYS A 321 1.22 -14.63 13.29
CA LYS A 321 1.67 -13.42 12.56
C LYS A 321 1.06 -12.14 13.17
N PRO A 322 1.73 -10.97 13.07
CA PRO A 322 1.16 -9.67 13.42
C PRO A 322 0.14 -9.22 12.34
N MET A 323 -1.02 -9.87 12.33
CA MET A 323 -2.11 -9.64 11.38
C MET A 323 -3.46 -9.86 12.05
N ILE A 324 -4.40 -8.96 11.79
CA ILE A 324 -5.79 -8.99 12.28
C ILE A 324 -6.74 -8.99 11.08
N ALA A 325 -7.78 -9.83 11.13
CA ALA A 325 -8.92 -9.79 10.22
C ALA A 325 -10.20 -9.42 10.99
N ALA A 326 -11.01 -8.51 10.47
CA ALA A 326 -12.29 -8.13 11.07
C ALA A 326 -13.43 -8.06 10.04
N CYS A 327 -14.64 -8.47 10.43
CA CYS A 327 -15.84 -8.29 9.62
C CYS A 327 -16.36 -6.86 9.70
N GLY A 328 -16.49 -6.17 8.56
CA GLY A 328 -17.29 -4.96 8.46
C GLY A 328 -18.78 -5.28 8.61
N LEU A 329 -19.45 -4.64 9.56
CA LEU A 329 -20.85 -4.92 9.93
C LEU A 329 -21.84 -4.39 8.89
N GLU A 330 -21.45 -3.33 8.17
CA GLU A 330 -22.29 -2.63 7.18
C GLU A 330 -22.06 -3.13 5.75
N SER A 331 -20.80 -3.40 5.36
CA SER A 331 -20.46 -3.88 4.03
C SER A 331 -20.38 -5.41 3.92
N GLY A 332 -20.28 -6.11 5.06
CA GLY A 332 -20.05 -7.55 5.12
C GLY A 332 -18.68 -8.00 4.60
N ARG A 333 -17.75 -7.08 4.36
CA ARG A 333 -16.39 -7.38 3.90
C ARG A 333 -15.50 -7.83 5.05
N ILE A 334 -14.37 -8.44 4.74
CA ILE A 334 -13.36 -8.79 5.73
C ILE A 334 -12.15 -7.90 5.50
N HIS A 335 -11.94 -6.95 6.41
CA HIS A 335 -10.78 -6.05 6.37
C HIS A 335 -9.61 -6.69 7.10
N ILE A 336 -8.41 -6.56 6.53
CA ILE A 336 -7.18 -7.16 7.07
C ILE A 336 -6.16 -6.06 7.31
N TRP A 337 -5.69 -5.98 8.55
CA TRP A 337 -4.55 -5.16 8.95
C TRP A 337 -3.36 -6.08 9.17
N ALA A 338 -2.22 -5.74 8.58
CA ALA A 338 -0.97 -6.47 8.75
C ALA A 338 0.17 -5.45 8.86
N ILE A 339 1.35 -5.94 9.23
CA ILE A 339 2.58 -5.23 8.90
C ILE A 339 2.79 -5.35 7.40
N VAL A 340 3.08 -4.23 6.73
CA VAL A 340 3.61 -4.24 5.37
C VAL A 340 5.13 -4.46 5.48
N PRO A 341 5.66 -5.66 5.19
CA PRO A 341 7.10 -5.86 5.19
C PRO A 341 7.71 -4.94 4.13
N GLN A 342 8.58 -4.02 4.53
CA GLN A 342 9.37 -3.27 3.57
C GLN A 342 10.27 -4.25 2.83
N GLN A 343 10.18 -4.31 1.50
CA GLN A 343 10.97 -5.21 0.68
C GLN A 343 12.47 -4.81 0.72
N ARG A 344 13.15 -5.27 1.77
CA ARG A 344 14.60 -5.21 1.92
C ARG A 344 15.19 -6.39 1.17
N TRP A 345 15.57 -6.13 -0.08
CA TRP A 345 16.15 -7.13 -0.98
C TRP A 345 17.42 -7.80 -0.43
N SER A 346 18.10 -7.18 0.55
CA SER A 346 19.19 -7.80 1.31
C SER A 346 18.78 -9.04 2.12
N ALA A 347 17.54 -9.10 2.63
CA ALA A 347 17.06 -10.24 3.43
C ALA A 347 16.85 -11.53 2.61
N LEU A 348 16.90 -11.45 1.27
CA LEU A 348 16.80 -12.61 0.37
C LEU A 348 18.15 -13.29 0.10
N ALA A 349 19.26 -12.72 0.58
CA ALA A 349 20.59 -13.30 0.47
C ALA A 349 21.17 -13.50 1.88
N PRO A 350 20.82 -14.58 2.60
CA PRO A 350 21.22 -14.78 4.00
C PRO A 350 22.73 -14.96 4.20
N ASP A 351 23.46 -15.36 3.16
CA ASP A 351 24.93 -15.43 3.14
C ASP A 351 25.59 -14.05 2.95
N PHE A 352 24.79 -13.02 2.61
CA PHE A 352 25.25 -11.64 2.42
C PHE A 352 25.34 -10.91 3.76
N ALA A 353 26.27 -11.36 4.61
CA ALA A 353 26.62 -10.65 5.82
C ALA A 353 27.03 -9.20 5.49
N GLU A 354 26.42 -8.22 6.17
CA GLU A 354 26.83 -6.82 6.05
C GLU A 354 28.11 -6.61 6.88
N VAL A 355 29.25 -6.95 6.28
CA VAL A 355 30.59 -6.97 6.91
C VAL A 355 31.03 -5.54 7.27
N GLU A 356 30.77 -5.11 8.51
CA GLU A 356 31.19 -3.79 9.02
C GLU A 356 32.72 -3.66 9.22
N GLU A 357 33.46 -4.78 9.35
CA GLU A 357 34.93 -4.81 9.45
C GLU A 357 35.53 -5.90 8.53
N ASN A 358 36.55 -5.55 7.75
CA ASN A 358 37.20 -6.47 6.80
C ASN A 358 37.75 -7.73 7.48
N VAL A 359 37.16 -8.88 7.19
CA VAL A 359 37.73 -10.19 7.52
C VAL A 359 38.68 -10.61 6.40
N GLU A 360 39.93 -10.97 6.72
CA GLU A 360 40.84 -11.54 5.73
C GLU A 360 40.39 -12.96 5.35
N TYR A 361 40.17 -13.18 4.06
CA TYR A 361 39.84 -14.49 3.50
C TYR A 361 41.08 -15.39 3.48
N ILE A 362 40.89 -16.65 3.86
CA ILE A 362 41.92 -17.69 3.79
C ILE A 362 41.37 -18.79 2.86
N GLU A 363 41.90 -18.83 1.64
CA GLU A 363 41.61 -19.89 0.66
C GLU A 363 41.91 -21.27 1.26
N ARG A 364 41.11 -22.27 0.86
CA ARG A 364 41.47 -23.68 1.07
C ARG A 364 42.09 -24.23 -0.22
N GLU A 365 43.14 -25.04 -0.07
CA GLU A 365 43.98 -25.48 -1.18
C GLU A 365 43.22 -26.33 -2.23
N ASP A 366 42.03 -26.85 -1.88
CA ASP A 366 41.15 -27.70 -2.69
C ASP A 366 40.05 -26.93 -3.46
N GLU A 367 39.90 -25.62 -3.28
CA GLU A 367 38.78 -24.85 -3.85
C GLU A 367 38.93 -24.50 -5.35
N PHE A 368 40.12 -24.64 -5.91
CA PHE A 368 40.45 -24.29 -7.31
C PHE A 368 40.98 -25.46 -8.16
N ASP A 369 40.84 -26.70 -7.70
CA ASP A 369 41.37 -27.88 -8.40
C ASP A 369 40.63 -28.18 -9.72
N ILE A 370 41.38 -28.20 -10.83
CA ILE A 370 40.83 -28.40 -12.17
C ILE A 370 40.59 -29.90 -12.42
N HIS A 371 39.40 -30.38 -12.06
CA HIS A 371 38.96 -31.73 -12.39
C HIS A 371 38.96 -31.97 -13.92
N PRO A 372 39.39 -33.17 -14.40
CA PRO A 372 39.32 -33.52 -15.81
C PRO A 372 37.88 -33.45 -16.36
N GLN A 373 37.73 -33.01 -17.62
CA GLN A 373 36.41 -32.84 -18.25
C GLN A 373 35.57 -34.13 -18.26
N GLU A 374 36.21 -35.31 -18.32
CA GLU A 374 35.54 -36.61 -18.24
C GLU A 374 34.90 -36.85 -16.86
N GLU A 375 35.54 -36.40 -15.78
CA GLU A 375 34.99 -36.51 -14.42
C GLU A 375 33.84 -35.51 -14.20
N ILE A 376 33.98 -34.28 -14.72
CA ILE A 376 32.91 -33.27 -14.68
C ILE A 376 31.70 -33.72 -15.51
N HIS A 377 31.92 -34.28 -16.70
CA HIS A 377 30.87 -34.81 -17.56
C HIS A 377 30.18 -36.02 -16.91
N LYS A 378 30.95 -36.90 -16.24
CA LYS A 378 30.37 -38.00 -15.48
C LYS A 378 29.53 -37.51 -14.30
N ARG A 379 30.03 -36.59 -13.47
CA ARG A 379 29.24 -35.97 -12.38
C ARG A 379 27.99 -35.25 -12.89
N ARG A 380 27.98 -34.77 -14.14
CA ARG A 380 26.77 -34.21 -14.77
C ARG A 380 25.79 -35.30 -15.19
N LEU A 381 26.25 -36.39 -15.82
CA LEU A 381 25.40 -37.53 -16.18
C LEU A 381 24.82 -38.20 -14.94
N ASP A 382 25.65 -38.46 -13.92
CA ASP A 382 25.26 -39.01 -12.62
C ASP A 382 24.19 -38.11 -11.92
N ALA A 383 24.08 -36.82 -12.28
CA ALA A 383 23.09 -35.86 -11.78
C ALA A 383 21.98 -35.50 -12.79
N GLU A 384 22.02 -36.02 -14.02
CA GLU A 384 20.94 -36.00 -15.01
C GLU A 384 20.08 -37.28 -14.90
N ASP A 385 20.63 -38.35 -14.31
CA ASP A 385 19.93 -39.59 -13.92
C ASP A 385 19.25 -39.50 -12.51
N ASP A 386 19.42 -38.41 -11.76
CA ASP A 386 18.72 -38.16 -10.48
C ASP A 386 17.28 -37.66 -10.74
N ASP A 387 16.27 -38.44 -10.36
CA ASP A 387 14.84 -38.08 -10.46
C ASP A 387 14.52 -36.84 -9.61
N VAL A 388 14.37 -35.67 -10.27
CA VAL A 388 14.01 -34.41 -9.59
C VAL A 388 12.56 -34.45 -9.10
N ASP A 389 12.37 -34.68 -7.80
CA ASP A 389 11.05 -34.76 -7.18
C ASP A 389 10.37 -33.38 -7.06
N VAL A 390 9.55 -33.06 -8.07
CA VAL A 390 8.68 -31.88 -8.12
C VAL A 390 7.31 -32.06 -7.46
N LEU A 391 7.06 -33.19 -6.76
CA LEU A 391 5.77 -33.49 -6.12
C LEU A 391 5.87 -33.62 -4.59
N THR A 392 6.98 -34.11 -4.05
CA THR A 392 7.21 -34.20 -2.61
C THR A 392 7.58 -32.83 -2.04
N VAL A 393 6.60 -32.19 -1.40
CA VAL A 393 6.86 -30.99 -0.59
C VAL A 393 7.62 -31.39 0.68
N GLU A 394 8.93 -31.16 0.72
CA GLU A 394 9.73 -31.38 1.92
C GLU A 394 9.13 -30.65 3.15
N PRO A 395 9.07 -31.29 4.34
CA PRO A 395 8.62 -30.63 5.55
C PRO A 395 9.60 -29.54 5.99
N ILE A 396 9.07 -28.36 6.31
CA ILE A 396 9.87 -27.20 6.69
C ILE A 396 10.46 -27.45 8.08
N LYS A 397 11.76 -27.79 8.14
CA LYS A 397 12.52 -27.92 9.40
C LYS A 397 12.56 -26.58 10.15
N GLY A 398 11.59 -26.37 11.04
CA GLY A 398 11.45 -25.18 11.88
C GLY A 398 10.44 -25.32 13.03
N ASP A 399 9.19 -25.74 12.76
CA ASP A 399 8.10 -25.67 13.73
C ASP A 399 7.94 -26.94 14.59
N VAL A 400 7.81 -26.77 15.92
CA VAL A 400 7.80 -27.85 16.91
C VAL A 400 6.37 -28.24 17.31
N VAL A 401 5.54 -28.67 16.34
CA VAL A 401 4.23 -29.30 16.59
C VAL A 401 3.90 -30.34 15.50
N ASP A 402 3.96 -31.64 15.84
CA ASP A 402 3.39 -32.82 15.14
C ASP A 402 2.97 -32.68 13.65
N GLU A 403 3.88 -32.32 12.74
CA GLU A 403 3.55 -32.13 11.31
C GLU A 403 3.32 -33.44 10.53
N GLU A 404 3.70 -34.61 11.06
CA GLU A 404 3.67 -35.91 10.33
C GLU A 404 2.28 -36.32 9.80
N ASN A 405 1.19 -35.71 10.29
CA ASN A 405 -0.18 -35.93 9.78
C ASN A 405 -0.99 -34.63 9.64
N ALA A 406 -0.35 -33.49 9.33
CA ALA A 406 -1.03 -32.21 9.14
C ALA A 406 -1.95 -32.25 7.88
N PHE A 407 -3.26 -32.16 8.07
CA PHE A 407 -4.23 -32.18 6.97
C PHE A 407 -4.10 -30.92 6.11
N ARG A 408 -3.96 -31.10 4.78
CA ARG A 408 -4.04 -30.03 3.78
C ARG A 408 -5.36 -30.16 3.01
N MET A 409 -6.14 -29.08 2.97
CA MET A 409 -7.39 -29.06 2.19
C MET A 409 -7.08 -29.19 0.70
N PRO A 410 -7.66 -30.15 -0.04
CA PRO A 410 -7.38 -30.31 -1.46
C PRO A 410 -8.05 -29.19 -2.26
N VAL A 411 -7.30 -28.69 -3.25
CA VAL A 411 -7.78 -27.67 -4.21
C VAL A 411 -8.77 -28.33 -5.18
N GLN A 412 -10.04 -27.95 -5.09
CA GLN A 412 -11.06 -28.32 -6.07
C GLN A 412 -10.98 -27.32 -7.24
N LEU A 413 -10.46 -27.76 -8.39
CA LEU A 413 -10.32 -26.93 -9.59
C LEU A 413 -11.66 -26.73 -10.33
N ASP A 414 -12.58 -27.71 -10.22
CA ASP A 414 -13.83 -27.78 -10.99
C ASP A 414 -15.04 -27.18 -10.23
N GLY A 415 -14.92 -25.91 -9.82
CA GLY A 415 -15.91 -25.22 -8.98
C GLY A 415 -16.80 -24.21 -9.73
N ASP A 416 -17.80 -24.68 -10.49
CA ASP A 416 -18.65 -23.85 -11.37
C ASP A 416 -19.62 -22.87 -10.65
N ASP A 417 -19.56 -22.79 -9.32
CA ASP A 417 -20.54 -22.14 -8.43
C ASP A 417 -20.38 -20.61 -8.38
N THR A 418 -20.63 -19.97 -9.53
CA THR A 418 -20.41 -18.54 -9.83
C THR A 418 -21.60 -17.64 -9.47
N GLU A 419 -21.81 -17.41 -8.18
CA GLU A 419 -22.56 -16.23 -7.71
C GLU A 419 -21.78 -14.94 -8.05
N SER A 420 -22.33 -14.14 -8.98
CA SER A 420 -21.60 -13.05 -9.62
C SER A 420 -21.77 -11.69 -8.92
N GLU A 421 -20.82 -11.30 -8.07
CA GLU A 421 -20.48 -9.89 -7.82
C GLU A 421 -18.97 -9.68 -7.97
N GLU A 422 -18.58 -9.26 -9.18
CA GLU A 422 -17.20 -8.89 -9.60
C GLU A 422 -16.10 -9.90 -9.26
N GLU A 423 -16.17 -11.08 -9.88
CA GLU A 423 -15.12 -12.11 -9.77
C GLU A 423 -13.79 -11.67 -10.40
N PHE A 424 -12.70 -11.81 -9.64
CA PHE A 424 -11.32 -11.70 -10.10
C PHE A 424 -10.68 -13.09 -10.12
N VAL A 425 -10.00 -13.43 -11.21
CA VAL A 425 -9.23 -14.65 -11.39
C VAL A 425 -7.77 -14.37 -11.03
N ALA A 426 -7.14 -15.21 -10.21
CA ALA A 426 -5.70 -15.14 -9.98
C ALA A 426 -4.94 -15.57 -11.24
N VAL A 427 -3.97 -14.75 -11.69
CA VAL A 427 -3.17 -15.02 -12.90
C VAL A 427 -1.71 -15.32 -12.55
N GLY A 428 -1.29 -15.04 -11.31
CA GLY A 428 0.03 -15.38 -10.76
C GLY A 428 0.10 -15.09 -9.27
N ARG A 429 1.26 -15.29 -8.65
CA ARG A 429 1.50 -14.91 -7.24
C ARG A 429 1.36 -13.38 -7.08
N GLY A 430 0.22 -12.95 -6.55
CA GLY A 430 -0.08 -11.55 -6.24
C GLY A 430 -0.92 -10.77 -7.27
N GLU A 431 -1.22 -11.35 -8.44
CA GLU A 431 -1.98 -10.64 -9.49
C GLU A 431 -3.39 -11.22 -9.71
N MET A 432 -4.39 -10.32 -9.70
CA MET A 432 -5.81 -10.62 -9.86
C MET A 432 -6.40 -9.88 -11.08
N ARG A 433 -6.98 -10.61 -12.03
CA ARG A 433 -7.63 -10.06 -13.24
C ARG A 433 -9.14 -10.22 -13.18
N ARG A 434 -9.89 -9.14 -13.37
CA ARG A 434 -11.37 -9.17 -13.50
C ARG A 434 -11.81 -10.13 -14.61
N LYS A 435 -12.78 -11.01 -14.33
CA LYS A 435 -13.33 -11.97 -15.29
C LYS A 435 -14.23 -11.27 -16.32
N SER A 436 -14.12 -11.67 -17.59
CA SER A 436 -14.91 -11.12 -18.69
C SER A 436 -16.32 -11.76 -18.70
N PRO A 437 -17.43 -11.01 -18.93
CA PRO A 437 -18.79 -11.58 -18.96
C PRO A 437 -19.08 -12.59 -20.09
N SER A 438 -18.10 -12.87 -20.95
CA SER A 438 -18.19 -13.69 -22.16
C SER A 438 -17.62 -15.11 -22.02
N ASP A 439 -16.71 -15.33 -21.07
CA ASP A 439 -15.75 -16.44 -21.12
C ASP A 439 -16.31 -17.72 -20.47
N GLY A 440 -17.51 -18.13 -20.90
CA GLY A 440 -18.29 -19.21 -20.29
C GLY A 440 -19.37 -19.82 -21.19
N ARG A 441 -19.18 -19.84 -22.51
CA ARG A 441 -20.11 -20.48 -23.47
C ARG A 441 -19.42 -21.28 -24.57
N ASN A 442 -18.85 -22.42 -24.20
CA ASN A 442 -18.59 -23.47 -25.18
C ASN A 442 -19.91 -24.19 -25.53
N TYR A 443 -20.21 -24.30 -26.81
CA TYR A 443 -21.37 -25.03 -27.30
C TYR A 443 -21.06 -26.53 -27.35
N GLN A 444 -21.91 -27.35 -26.74
CA GLN A 444 -22.16 -28.70 -27.24
C GLN A 444 -23.66 -28.98 -27.21
N LEU A 445 -24.13 -29.76 -28.18
CA LEU A 445 -25.56 -29.84 -28.50
C LEU A 445 -26.29 -30.86 -27.62
N ASP A 446 -27.53 -30.54 -27.29
CA ASP A 446 -28.56 -31.57 -27.17
C ASP A 446 -29.87 -31.11 -27.85
N SER A 447 -30.82 -32.02 -28.03
CA SER A 447 -31.86 -31.94 -29.07
C SER A 447 -33.31 -31.72 -28.58
N GLU A 448 -34.19 -31.36 -29.54
CA GLU A 448 -35.66 -31.27 -29.47
C GLU A 448 -36.32 -30.04 -28.76
N ALA A 449 -36.96 -29.14 -29.55
CA ALA A 449 -38.33 -28.60 -29.32
C ALA A 449 -38.76 -27.44 -30.27
N ILE A 450 -39.35 -27.79 -31.42
CA ILE A 450 -40.51 -27.16 -32.13
C ILE A 450 -40.81 -25.63 -31.97
N GLY A 451 -40.80 -24.89 -33.11
CA GLY A 451 -41.49 -23.59 -33.32
C GLY A 451 -40.66 -22.59 -34.17
N SER A 452 -40.94 -22.33 -35.46
CA SER A 452 -42.05 -21.53 -36.06
C SER A 452 -41.99 -20.03 -35.70
N ALA A 453 -41.78 -19.07 -36.63
CA ALA A 453 -41.58 -19.10 -38.09
C ALA A 453 -40.90 -17.80 -38.61
N ASP A 454 -40.52 -17.78 -39.91
CA ASP A 454 -40.15 -16.62 -40.77
C ASP A 454 -38.93 -15.74 -40.39
N GLU A 455 -38.15 -15.13 -41.32
CA GLU A 455 -38.15 -15.17 -42.79
C GLU A 455 -36.71 -15.10 -43.41
N GLN A 456 -36.61 -15.61 -44.65
CA GLN A 456 -35.49 -15.71 -45.63
C GLN A 456 -34.13 -14.96 -45.46
N PRO A 457 -32.97 -15.65 -45.65
CA PRO A 457 -31.63 -15.04 -45.72
C PRO A 457 -31.08 -14.80 -47.16
N ARG A 458 -30.12 -13.86 -47.31
CA ARG A 458 -29.38 -13.63 -48.58
C ARG A 458 -28.05 -14.40 -48.66
N LYS A 459 -27.74 -14.95 -49.85
CA LYS A 459 -26.61 -15.85 -50.14
C LYS A 459 -25.30 -15.14 -50.50
N LYS A 460 -24.16 -15.73 -50.08
CA LYS A 460 -22.88 -15.87 -50.82
C LYS A 460 -22.06 -16.97 -50.12
N LYS A 461 -22.02 -18.20 -50.63
CA LYS A 461 -21.06 -18.74 -51.63
C LYS A 461 -19.58 -18.65 -51.22
N ALA A 462 -19.03 -19.80 -50.80
CA ALA A 462 -17.63 -20.19 -50.95
C ALA A 462 -17.56 -21.48 -51.81
N SER A 463 -16.39 -21.83 -52.33
CA SER A 463 -16.21 -22.82 -53.41
C SER A 463 -15.91 -24.26 -52.95
N TYR A 464 -16.46 -25.23 -53.68
CA TYR A 464 -16.12 -26.66 -53.57
C TYR A 464 -14.91 -27.04 -54.44
N ILE A 465 -14.06 -27.95 -53.94
CA ILE A 465 -13.29 -28.90 -54.75
C ILE A 465 -13.45 -30.28 -54.07
N PRO A 466 -13.89 -31.35 -54.75
CA PRO A 466 -14.25 -32.62 -54.12
C PRO A 466 -13.17 -33.71 -54.24
N ILE A 467 -13.19 -34.69 -53.33
CA ILE A 467 -12.61 -36.03 -53.53
C ILE A 467 -13.64 -37.11 -53.15
N THR A 468 -13.67 -38.16 -53.96
CA THR A 468 -14.51 -39.38 -53.92
C THR A 468 -14.00 -40.43 -52.90
N SER A 469 -14.73 -41.47 -52.46
CA SER A 469 -16.17 -41.80 -52.42
C SER A 469 -16.36 -43.17 -51.71
N LEU A 470 -17.61 -43.57 -51.41
CA LEU A 470 -18.10 -44.97 -51.36
C LEU A 470 -17.49 -45.99 -50.34
N LEU A 471 -18.25 -46.35 -49.27
CA LEU A 471 -18.87 -47.69 -49.03
C LEU A 471 -19.26 -47.98 -47.55
N ILE A 472 -20.58 -48.03 -47.26
CA ILE A 472 -21.42 -48.95 -46.43
C ILE A 472 -20.89 -49.72 -45.16
N PRO A 473 -21.76 -50.26 -44.24
CA PRO A 473 -21.59 -50.01 -42.79
C PRO A 473 -21.82 -51.23 -41.84
N ARG A 474 -21.97 -50.93 -40.53
CA ARG A 474 -22.74 -51.62 -39.44
C ARG A 474 -21.96 -52.26 -38.27
N LYS A 475 -22.38 -51.81 -37.07
CA LYS A 475 -22.70 -52.54 -35.82
C LYS A 475 -21.72 -53.59 -35.26
N ALA A 476 -21.36 -53.39 -34.00
CA ALA A 476 -20.91 -54.44 -33.09
C ALA A 476 -22.07 -55.31 -32.58
N ALA A 477 -21.77 -56.59 -32.28
CA ALA A 477 -22.41 -57.41 -31.24
C ALA A 477 -21.63 -58.73 -31.07
N ALA A 478 -21.32 -59.11 -29.82
CA ALA A 478 -20.96 -60.49 -29.44
C ALA A 478 -21.27 -60.69 -27.94
N SER A 479 -21.73 -61.89 -27.56
CA SER A 479 -22.18 -62.22 -26.20
C SER A 479 -22.17 -63.74 -25.96
N GLY A 480 -22.39 -64.16 -24.71
CA GLY A 480 -22.61 -65.56 -24.30
C GLY A 480 -22.07 -65.82 -22.89
N ASN A 481 -22.61 -66.73 -22.08
CA ASN A 481 -23.78 -67.63 -22.20
C ASN A 481 -24.32 -67.91 -20.77
N LEU A 482 -25.63 -67.85 -20.48
CA LEU A 482 -26.60 -68.97 -20.41
C LEU A 482 -26.29 -70.08 -19.34
N PRO A 483 -27.29 -70.83 -18.82
CA PRO A 483 -28.51 -70.38 -18.11
C PRO A 483 -28.86 -71.29 -16.88
N LEU A 484 -29.96 -71.01 -16.15
CA LEU A 484 -30.99 -71.98 -15.67
C LEU A 484 -32.01 -71.34 -14.69
N THR A 485 -33.14 -72.02 -14.46
CA THR A 485 -34.36 -71.61 -13.69
C THR A 485 -34.87 -72.84 -12.87
N PRO A 486 -36.02 -72.87 -12.13
CA PRO A 486 -37.13 -71.89 -12.00
C PRO A 486 -37.86 -71.73 -10.62
N HIS A 487 -38.84 -70.80 -10.63
CA HIS A 487 -40.19 -70.87 -9.99
C HIS A 487 -40.50 -70.39 -8.52
N LYS A 488 -41.58 -69.58 -8.46
CA LYS A 488 -42.57 -69.37 -7.34
C LYS A 488 -42.12 -68.53 -6.12
N GLU A 489 -42.97 -67.75 -5.43
CA GLU A 489 -44.40 -67.37 -5.58
C GLU A 489 -44.74 -66.09 -4.75
N ARG A 490 -45.68 -65.23 -5.22
CA ARG A 490 -46.62 -64.37 -4.42
C ARG A 490 -46.02 -63.23 -3.52
N ASP A 491 -46.75 -62.20 -3.06
CA ASP A 491 -48.02 -61.54 -3.45
C ASP A 491 -48.19 -60.18 -2.71
N LYS A 492 -49.11 -59.31 -3.19
CA LYS A 492 -49.90 -58.28 -2.45
C LYS A 492 -49.21 -56.97 -1.99
N GLU A 493 -49.70 -55.75 -2.27
CA GLU A 493 -51.00 -55.03 -2.07
C GLU A 493 -50.94 -54.08 -0.84
N ALA A 494 -51.57 -52.89 -0.75
CA ALA A 494 -52.02 -51.89 -1.75
C ALA A 494 -52.60 -50.62 -1.05
N ALA A 495 -52.49 -49.43 -1.69
CA ALA A 495 -53.33 -48.23 -1.47
C ALA A 495 -53.21 -47.50 -0.08
N PRO A 496 -53.81 -46.30 0.16
CA PRO A 496 -54.72 -45.50 -0.70
C PRO A 496 -54.48 -43.96 -0.80
N MET A 497 -55.29 -43.30 -1.65
CA MET A 497 -55.62 -41.85 -1.67
C MET A 497 -57.02 -41.63 -0.99
N PRO A 498 -57.72 -40.46 -0.95
CA PRO A 498 -57.44 -39.10 -1.50
C PRO A 498 -57.79 -37.86 -0.61
N LEU A 499 -57.40 -36.66 -1.09
CA LEU A 499 -58.06 -35.34 -1.04
C LEU A 499 -58.79 -34.80 0.24
N ASN A 500 -58.36 -33.62 0.73
CA ASN A 500 -59.21 -32.39 0.68
C ASN A 500 -58.48 -31.04 0.90
N ARG A 501 -59.20 -29.92 0.68
CA ARG A 501 -58.80 -28.48 0.67
C ARG A 501 -58.79 -27.83 2.09
N PRO A 502 -58.41 -26.53 2.34
CA PRO A 502 -58.17 -25.39 1.42
C PRO A 502 -56.98 -24.42 1.71
N CYS A 503 -56.78 -23.41 0.85
CA CYS A 503 -56.05 -22.15 1.14
C CYS A 503 -57.04 -21.08 1.68
N PRO A 504 -56.64 -20.12 2.55
CA PRO A 504 -56.01 -18.84 2.12
C PRO A 504 -55.06 -18.24 3.20
N PRO A 505 -54.62 -16.95 3.16
CA PRO A 505 -54.55 -15.97 2.07
C PRO A 505 -53.09 -15.51 1.77
N SER A 506 -52.91 -14.69 0.73
CA SER A 506 -51.67 -13.92 0.49
C SER A 506 -51.58 -12.68 1.39
N LEU A 507 -50.43 -12.45 2.02
CA LEU A 507 -50.10 -11.19 2.71
C LEU A 507 -48.84 -10.57 2.12
N THR A 508 -49.01 -9.46 1.39
CA THR A 508 -47.90 -8.60 0.98
C THR A 508 -47.45 -7.77 2.20
N ILE A 509 -46.19 -7.89 2.60
CA ILE A 509 -45.58 -7.06 3.64
C ILE A 509 -44.40 -6.32 3.02
N THR A 510 -44.40 -4.98 3.15
CA THR A 510 -43.39 -4.09 2.60
C THR A 510 -42.03 -4.31 3.26
N THR A 511 -40.96 -4.47 2.47
CA THR A 511 -39.60 -4.63 2.97
C THR A 511 -39.06 -3.33 3.57
N THR A 512 -39.14 -3.17 4.89
CA THR A 512 -38.30 -2.20 5.61
C THR A 512 -36.97 -2.85 5.97
N PHE A 513 -35.86 -2.24 5.56
CA PHE A 513 -34.52 -2.68 5.94
C PHE A 513 -34.36 -2.67 7.46
N PHE A 514 -33.87 -3.78 8.01
CA PHE A 514 -33.36 -3.87 9.39
C PHE A 514 -31.85 -4.11 9.32
N ALA A 515 -31.08 -3.32 10.09
CA ALA A 515 -29.65 -3.52 10.26
C ALA A 515 -29.34 -4.77 11.11
N PRO A 516 -28.17 -5.42 10.94
CA PRO A 516 -27.80 -6.61 11.70
C PRO A 516 -27.64 -6.32 13.21
N PRO A 517 -28.27 -7.09 14.11
CA PRO A 517 -28.21 -6.84 15.54
C PRO A 517 -27.03 -7.56 16.22
N THR A 518 -25.81 -7.01 16.11
CA THR A 518 -24.72 -7.32 17.06
C THR A 518 -24.99 -6.64 18.41
N ASN A 519 -25.99 -7.11 19.16
CA ASN A 519 -26.21 -6.68 20.54
C ASN A 519 -27.05 -7.66 21.37
N LEU A 520 -26.43 -8.23 22.41
CA LEU A 520 -27.15 -8.82 23.54
C LEU A 520 -27.60 -7.72 24.51
N ILE A 521 -28.79 -7.16 24.28
CA ILE A 521 -29.49 -6.34 25.27
C ILE A 521 -30.88 -6.92 25.53
N ALA A 522 -30.97 -7.82 26.50
CA ALA A 522 -32.25 -8.23 27.07
C ALA A 522 -32.83 -7.07 27.90
N VAL A 523 -33.89 -6.42 27.39
CA VAL A 523 -34.68 -5.43 28.14
C VAL A 523 -35.97 -6.09 28.61
N SER A 524 -36.02 -6.46 29.90
CA SER A 524 -37.26 -6.90 30.53
C SER A 524 -38.30 -5.78 30.52
N SER A 525 -39.47 -6.04 29.93
CA SER A 525 -40.55 -5.05 29.83
C SER A 525 -41.13 -4.70 31.20
N ASN A 526 -41.40 -3.41 31.41
CA ASN A 526 -42.27 -2.93 32.47
C ASN A 526 -43.08 -1.74 31.96
N THR A 527 -44.41 -1.80 32.11
CA THR A 527 -45.36 -0.90 31.43
C THR A 527 -45.98 0.13 32.37
N SER A 528 -45.94 1.41 32.01
CA SER A 528 -46.82 2.42 32.60
C SER A 528 -47.09 3.63 31.69
N SER A 529 -48.37 3.77 31.29
CA SER A 529 -49.08 5.03 31.01
C SER A 529 -48.42 6.16 30.20
N THR A 530 -48.75 6.20 28.91
CA THR A 530 -49.38 7.36 28.21
C THR A 530 -49.24 8.79 28.80
N ALA A 531 -48.69 9.70 27.99
CA ALA A 531 -49.30 11.02 27.74
C ALA A 531 -48.82 11.62 26.40
N THR A 532 -49.75 12.16 25.61
CA THR A 532 -49.45 12.88 24.35
C THR A 532 -49.31 14.38 24.59
N GLN A 533 -48.41 15.07 23.87
CA GLN A 533 -48.73 16.35 23.21
C GLN A 533 -47.66 16.79 22.18
N SER A 534 -48.03 17.76 21.34
CA SER A 534 -47.25 18.27 20.21
C SER A 534 -47.14 19.79 20.22
N SER A 535 -46.01 20.35 19.81
CA SER A 535 -45.94 21.73 19.30
C SER A 535 -44.65 21.99 18.50
N LYS A 536 -44.55 23.17 17.87
CA LYS A 536 -43.43 23.61 17.02
C LYS A 536 -42.68 24.79 17.64
N SER A 537 -41.46 24.99 17.14
CA SER A 537 -40.78 26.28 16.86
C SER A 537 -40.30 27.20 18.00
N THR A 538 -39.01 27.59 17.85
CA THR A 538 -38.41 28.93 18.06
C THR A 538 -38.21 29.54 19.45
N SER A 539 -36.93 29.60 19.84
CA SER A 539 -36.16 30.83 20.14
C SER A 539 -36.14 31.48 21.54
N ALA A 540 -34.95 32.04 21.84
CA ALA A 540 -34.60 33.14 22.76
C ALA A 540 -34.39 32.88 24.28
N THR A 541 -33.15 33.16 24.72
CA THR A 541 -32.64 33.93 25.90
C THR A 541 -33.54 34.19 27.14
N THR A 542 -33.05 34.39 28.37
CA THR A 542 -31.79 35.02 28.91
C THR A 542 -31.57 34.50 30.36
N LEU A 543 -30.59 34.83 31.23
CA LEU A 543 -29.57 35.89 31.45
C LEU A 543 -28.18 35.20 31.72
N SER A 544 -27.12 35.68 32.39
CA SER A 544 -26.72 36.85 33.23
C SER A 544 -25.19 37.09 33.08
N THR A 545 -24.67 38.26 32.66
CA THR A 545 -24.30 39.47 33.44
C THR A 545 -23.33 39.25 34.62
N ILE A 546 -22.26 40.05 34.86
CA ILE A 546 -21.73 41.30 34.25
C ILE A 546 -20.22 41.40 34.64
N SER A 547 -19.29 41.98 33.87
CA SER A 547 -19.05 43.44 33.73
C SER A 547 -17.92 43.76 32.72
N SER A 548 -17.94 44.96 32.10
CA SER A 548 -16.83 45.51 31.30
C SER A 548 -16.92 47.04 31.14
N VAL A 549 -15.77 47.73 31.10
CA VAL A 549 -15.62 49.20 30.89
C VAL A 549 -14.22 49.44 30.27
N ALA A 550 -14.00 50.20 29.18
CA ALA A 550 -14.87 50.77 28.14
C ALA A 550 -14.05 51.00 26.84
N LYS A 551 -14.64 51.59 25.78
CA LYS A 551 -14.01 51.87 24.47
C LYS A 551 -14.34 53.28 23.94
N SER A 552 -13.53 53.73 22.96
CA SER A 552 -13.84 54.72 21.90
C SER A 552 -13.88 56.23 22.31
N ALA A 553 -13.82 57.23 21.41
CA ALA A 553 -13.95 57.20 19.94
C ALA A 553 -13.35 58.44 19.19
N LEU A 554 -13.31 58.34 17.84
CA LEU A 554 -13.39 59.39 16.79
C LEU A 554 -12.14 60.24 16.36
N PRO A 555 -12.15 60.86 15.15
CA PRO A 555 -10.94 61.26 14.40
C PRO A 555 -10.85 62.76 13.96
N ILE A 556 -9.73 63.15 13.34
CA ILE A 556 -9.52 64.41 12.57
C ILE A 556 -8.51 64.16 11.42
N SER A 557 -8.56 64.94 10.33
CA SER A 557 -7.52 64.94 9.29
C SER A 557 -7.22 66.36 8.75
N ARG A 558 -5.92 66.68 8.54
CA ARG A 558 -5.40 67.43 7.37
C ARG A 558 -3.86 67.59 7.38
N ALA A 559 -3.32 67.74 6.17
CA ALA A 559 -1.91 67.77 5.77
C ALA A 559 -1.00 68.86 6.39
N GLY A 560 0.32 68.64 6.36
CA GLY A 560 1.32 69.69 6.65
C GLY A 560 2.81 69.27 6.61
N LEU A 561 3.46 69.43 5.45
CA LEU A 561 4.91 69.69 5.20
C LEU A 561 6.04 68.89 5.94
N THR A 562 6.74 68.08 5.14
CA THR A 562 8.22 68.02 4.97
C THR A 562 9.19 68.02 6.17
N ARG A 563 9.95 66.92 6.32
CA ARG A 563 11.42 66.98 6.42
C ARG A 563 12.10 65.73 5.85
N LYS A 564 13.25 65.91 5.19
CA LYS A 564 14.25 64.84 4.92
C LYS A 564 15.15 64.65 6.16
N MET A 565 16.05 63.67 6.07
CA MET A 565 16.97 63.13 7.10
C MET A 565 16.31 62.04 7.97
N SER A 566 16.96 60.94 8.36
CA SER A 566 18.12 60.17 7.83
C SER A 566 18.40 59.05 8.84
N GLY A 567 18.52 57.78 8.41
CA GLY A 567 18.89 56.67 9.31
C GLY A 567 17.80 56.29 10.32
N SER A 568 17.05 55.22 10.03
CA SER A 568 16.26 54.53 11.05
C SER A 568 17.14 53.48 11.71
N VAL A 569 17.32 53.57 13.02
CA VAL A 569 18.11 52.62 13.80
C VAL A 569 17.32 51.31 13.95
N VAL A 570 17.95 50.17 13.65
CA VAL A 570 17.39 48.85 13.96
C VAL A 570 17.14 48.74 15.46
N THR A 571 15.88 48.63 15.86
CA THR A 571 15.50 48.51 17.27
C THR A 571 15.91 47.14 17.81
N GLY A 572 16.60 47.14 18.95
CA GLY A 572 17.33 45.97 19.46
C GLY A 572 16.45 44.84 20.01
N GLY A 573 15.85 44.05 19.14
CA GLY A 573 15.39 42.70 19.47
C GLY A 573 16.59 41.78 19.77
N LYS A 574 16.53 41.02 20.88
CA LYS A 574 17.60 40.08 21.23
C LYS A 574 17.54 38.86 20.29
N ALA A 575 18.59 38.66 19.48
CA ALA A 575 18.62 37.63 18.45
C ALA A 575 18.36 36.21 19.00
N LYS A 576 17.54 35.43 18.30
CA LYS A 576 17.15 34.07 18.70
C LYS A 576 18.27 33.07 18.35
N GLU A 577 18.64 32.22 19.30
CA GLU A 577 19.76 31.26 19.19
C GLU A 577 19.31 29.87 18.73
N PHE A 578 20.08 29.28 17.80
CA PHE A 578 19.89 27.94 17.23
C PHE A 578 21.26 27.24 17.06
N ASP A 579 21.29 25.90 16.99
CA ASP A 579 22.50 25.15 16.62
C ASP A 579 22.81 25.30 15.12
N TYR A 580 21.74 25.31 14.30
CA TYR A 580 21.81 25.28 12.85
C TYR A 580 20.71 26.15 12.24
N ILE A 581 21.07 26.94 11.23
CA ILE A 581 20.12 27.68 10.39
C ILE A 581 20.20 27.14 8.97
N VAL A 582 19.05 26.88 8.36
CA VAL A 582 18.93 26.42 6.97
C VAL A 582 18.06 27.41 6.20
N ILE A 583 18.63 28.00 5.16
CA ILE A 583 17.95 28.97 4.30
C ILE A 583 17.49 28.24 3.04
N GLY A 584 16.18 28.10 2.86
CA GLY A 584 15.54 27.32 1.80
C GLY A 584 14.97 25.98 2.32
N GLY A 585 13.66 25.81 2.21
CA GLY A 585 12.88 24.61 2.54
C GLY A 585 12.78 23.58 1.41
N GLY A 586 13.63 23.71 0.38
CA GLY A 586 13.73 22.78 -0.75
C GLY A 586 14.35 21.42 -0.40
N SER A 587 14.52 20.57 -1.41
CA SER A 587 15.01 19.19 -1.24
C SER A 587 16.28 19.05 -0.39
N GLY A 588 17.32 19.87 -0.67
CA GLY A 588 18.56 19.83 0.10
C GLY A 588 18.45 20.41 1.50
N GLY A 589 17.76 21.54 1.66
CA GLY A 589 17.54 22.19 2.95
C GLY A 589 16.72 21.31 3.90
N SER A 590 15.62 20.75 3.42
CA SER A 590 14.85 19.72 4.13
C SER A 590 15.69 18.48 4.46
N GLY A 591 16.54 18.03 3.52
CA GLY A 591 17.43 16.89 3.70
C GLY A 591 18.48 17.08 4.82
N THR A 592 19.07 18.28 4.93
CA THR A 592 20.03 18.60 6.00
C THR A 592 19.31 18.93 7.32
N ALA A 593 18.28 19.78 7.31
CA ALA A 593 17.57 20.20 8.51
C ALA A 593 17.00 19.02 9.29
N ARG A 594 16.38 18.04 8.60
CA ARG A 594 15.83 16.82 9.23
C ARG A 594 16.91 15.91 9.81
N ARG A 595 18.06 15.76 9.12
CA ARG A 595 19.19 14.97 9.64
C ARG A 595 19.84 15.64 10.86
N ALA A 596 19.93 16.96 10.90
CA ALA A 596 20.38 17.69 12.09
C ALA A 596 19.38 17.60 13.25
N ALA A 597 18.08 17.83 13.01
CA ALA A 597 17.08 17.98 14.07
C ALA A 597 16.61 16.67 14.70
N ALA A 598 16.36 15.63 13.90
CA ALA A 598 15.69 14.42 14.37
C ALA A 598 16.45 13.73 15.52
N PRO A 599 15.76 13.01 16.44
CA PRO A 599 16.40 12.25 17.51
C PRO A 599 17.41 11.21 17.00
N ARG A 600 18.38 10.84 17.84
CA ARG A 600 19.38 9.80 17.51
C ARG A 600 18.75 8.44 17.18
N GLU A 601 17.70 8.07 17.90
CA GLU A 601 16.86 6.89 17.64
C GLU A 601 16.27 6.86 16.21
N LYS A 602 16.10 8.03 15.58
CA LYS A 602 15.57 8.19 14.22
C LYS A 602 16.66 8.55 13.21
N GLY A 603 17.92 8.29 13.55
CA GLY A 603 19.08 8.53 12.70
C GLY A 603 19.39 10.01 12.46
N GLY A 604 19.07 10.89 13.42
CA GLY A 604 19.44 12.31 13.42
C GLY A 604 20.34 12.72 14.59
N TRP A 605 20.60 14.02 14.73
CA TRP A 605 21.58 14.55 15.69
C TRP A 605 21.00 15.37 16.85
N GLY A 606 19.68 15.47 16.96
CA GLY A 606 18.99 16.13 18.08
C GLY A 606 19.27 17.62 18.23
N LYS A 607 19.59 18.31 17.12
CA LYS A 607 19.97 19.74 17.12
C LYS A 607 18.77 20.67 17.05
N LYS A 608 18.89 21.85 17.66
CA LYS A 608 17.90 22.92 17.55
C LYS A 608 18.06 23.62 16.19
N VAL A 609 17.25 23.23 15.22
CA VAL A 609 17.32 23.73 13.83
C VAL A 609 16.25 24.79 13.56
N LEU A 610 16.67 25.90 12.94
CA LEU A 610 15.81 26.85 12.24
C LEU A 610 15.81 26.53 10.75
N LEU A 611 14.64 26.44 10.13
CA LEU A 611 14.49 26.39 8.67
C LEU A 611 13.68 27.60 8.22
N VAL A 612 14.24 28.39 7.31
CA VAL A 612 13.59 29.59 6.76
C VAL A 612 13.20 29.30 5.31
N GLU A 613 11.95 29.55 4.94
CA GLU A 613 11.42 29.32 3.59
C GLU A 613 10.47 30.44 3.17
N GLU A 614 10.81 31.11 2.06
CA GLU A 614 10.00 32.16 1.43
C GLU A 614 8.95 31.59 0.46
N GLY A 615 9.19 30.40 -0.08
CA GLY A 615 8.30 29.70 -1.02
C GLY A 615 7.40 28.64 -0.37
N LYS A 616 7.03 27.63 -1.16
CA LYS A 616 6.23 26.48 -0.68
C LYS A 616 7.12 25.33 -0.21
N SER A 617 6.77 24.76 0.93
CA SER A 617 7.48 23.64 1.58
C SER A 617 7.80 22.50 0.61
N GLY A 618 9.07 22.08 0.57
CA GLY A 618 9.60 21.14 -0.43
C GLY A 618 10.23 21.81 -1.66
N GLY A 619 10.10 23.14 -1.82
CA GLY A 619 10.76 23.95 -2.86
C GLY A 619 10.44 23.51 -4.28
N THR A 620 11.37 23.77 -5.21
CA THR A 620 11.19 23.59 -6.66
C THR A 620 10.68 22.19 -7.03
N CYS A 621 11.30 21.12 -6.52
CA CYS A 621 10.99 19.74 -6.94
C CYS A 621 9.57 19.28 -6.61
N VAL A 622 9.03 19.72 -5.46
CA VAL A 622 7.67 19.36 -5.03
C VAL A 622 6.61 20.23 -5.70
N ASN A 623 6.91 21.51 -5.95
CA ASN A 623 5.91 22.51 -6.31
C ASN A 623 5.87 22.86 -7.80
N VAL A 624 7.03 22.90 -8.48
CA VAL A 624 7.20 23.35 -9.87
C VAL A 624 8.29 22.54 -10.59
N GLY A 625 8.42 21.26 -10.25
CA GLY A 625 9.53 20.40 -10.68
C GLY A 625 9.14 18.94 -10.75
N CYS A 626 9.95 18.05 -10.15
CA CYS A 626 9.86 16.59 -10.25
C CYS A 626 8.42 16.04 -10.13
N VAL A 627 7.68 16.46 -9.10
CA VAL A 627 6.35 15.93 -8.77
C VAL A 627 5.30 16.35 -9.82
N PRO A 628 5.00 17.65 -10.04
CA PRO A 628 4.05 18.06 -11.07
C PRO A 628 4.50 17.65 -12.48
N LYS A 629 5.81 17.56 -12.75
CA LYS A 629 6.36 17.01 -14.00
C LYS A 629 5.94 15.56 -14.21
N LYS A 630 6.30 14.63 -13.31
CA LYS A 630 5.95 13.20 -13.50
C LYS A 630 4.44 12.97 -13.44
N HIS A 631 3.67 13.78 -12.69
CA HIS A 631 2.20 13.76 -12.78
C HIS A 631 1.69 14.16 -14.19
N THR A 632 2.26 15.21 -14.79
CA THR A 632 1.88 15.67 -16.14
C THR A 632 2.38 14.71 -17.23
N TRP A 633 3.51 14.04 -17.00
CA TRP A 633 4.03 12.97 -17.87
C TRP A 633 3.17 11.71 -17.80
N ASN A 634 2.71 11.30 -16.61
CA ASN A 634 1.75 10.20 -16.47
C ASN A 634 0.43 10.53 -17.20
N PHE A 635 0.02 11.81 -17.22
CA PHE A 635 -1.15 12.28 -17.98
C PHE A 635 -0.92 12.25 -19.50
N SER A 636 0.24 12.69 -20.00
CA SER A 636 0.58 12.62 -21.43
C SER A 636 0.78 11.19 -21.93
N SER A 637 1.41 10.32 -21.13
CA SER A 637 1.54 8.89 -21.43
C SER A 637 0.20 8.15 -21.38
N MET A 638 -0.81 8.64 -20.66
CA MET A 638 -2.18 8.10 -20.76
C MET A 638 -2.80 8.42 -22.13
N SER A 639 -2.60 9.64 -22.66
CA SER A 639 -2.99 9.97 -24.05
C SER A 639 -2.25 9.12 -25.09
N GLU A 640 -1.01 8.74 -24.85
CA GLU A 640 -0.28 7.78 -25.69
C GLU A 640 -0.83 6.36 -25.58
N ALA A 641 -1.07 5.84 -24.38
CA ALA A 641 -1.62 4.51 -24.15
C ALA A 641 -3.03 4.37 -24.75
N LEU A 642 -3.87 5.40 -24.62
CA LEU A 642 -5.19 5.44 -25.26
C LEU A 642 -5.07 5.43 -26.78
N ARG A 643 -4.16 6.21 -27.38
CA ARG A 643 -3.89 6.16 -28.83
C ARG A 643 -3.33 4.81 -29.29
N ALA A 644 -2.51 4.15 -28.47
CA ALA A 644 -1.93 2.83 -28.73
C ALA A 644 -2.95 1.69 -28.67
N SER A 645 -3.96 1.79 -27.78
CA SER A 645 -4.94 0.74 -27.52
C SER A 645 -5.68 0.22 -28.77
N ARG A 646 -5.88 1.08 -29.79
CA ARG A 646 -6.47 0.72 -31.09
C ARG A 646 -5.72 -0.43 -31.79
N HIS A 647 -4.39 -0.50 -31.63
CA HIS A 647 -3.53 -1.52 -32.24
C HIS A 647 -3.61 -2.86 -31.50
N TYR A 648 -4.10 -2.85 -30.25
CA TYR A 648 -4.41 -4.02 -29.44
C TYR A 648 -5.90 -4.44 -29.53
N GLY A 649 -6.65 -3.89 -30.49
CA GLY A 649 -8.05 -4.28 -30.75
C GLY A 649 -9.09 -3.61 -29.85
N TYR A 650 -8.74 -2.59 -29.07
CA TYR A 650 -9.72 -1.80 -28.31
C TYR A 650 -10.46 -0.83 -29.24
N GLU A 651 -11.79 -0.79 -29.15
CA GLU A 651 -12.66 0.15 -29.89
C GLU A 651 -12.60 1.58 -29.30
N THR A 652 -11.41 2.17 -29.32
CA THR A 652 -11.12 3.47 -28.73
C THR A 652 -11.41 4.61 -29.72
N PRO A 653 -12.29 5.59 -29.38
CA PRO A 653 -12.60 6.72 -30.25
C PRO A 653 -11.36 7.56 -30.62
N SER A 654 -11.30 8.06 -31.86
CA SER A 654 -10.18 8.87 -32.35
C SER A 654 -10.07 10.26 -31.73
N ASN A 655 -11.13 10.74 -31.08
CA ASN A 655 -11.17 11.99 -30.32
C ASN A 655 -11.78 11.72 -28.94
N ILE A 656 -10.92 11.46 -27.95
CA ILE A 656 -11.32 11.23 -26.56
C ILE A 656 -11.28 12.58 -25.83
N PRO A 657 -12.40 13.08 -25.27
CA PRO A 657 -12.38 14.31 -24.50
C PRO A 657 -11.61 14.11 -23.19
N PHE A 658 -10.67 15.01 -22.90
CA PHE A 658 -9.97 15.09 -21.62
C PHE A 658 -10.16 16.47 -20.99
N SER A 659 -10.00 16.55 -19.67
CA SER A 659 -10.06 17.81 -18.91
C SER A 659 -8.72 18.06 -18.22
N TYR A 660 -7.93 18.99 -18.79
CA TYR A 660 -6.68 19.42 -18.16
C TYR A 660 -6.93 20.17 -16.84
N ALA A 661 -8.05 20.90 -16.74
CA ALA A 661 -8.45 21.60 -15.52
C ALA A 661 -8.71 20.61 -14.36
N ASP A 662 -9.43 19.51 -14.59
CA ASP A 662 -9.68 18.48 -13.57
C ASP A 662 -8.40 17.71 -13.18
N PHE A 663 -7.51 17.46 -14.15
CA PHE A 663 -6.19 16.90 -13.88
C PHE A 663 -5.35 17.85 -13.00
N ARG A 664 -5.27 19.13 -13.38
CA ARG A 664 -4.57 20.19 -12.64
C ARG A 664 -5.09 20.33 -11.21
N ALA A 665 -6.42 20.35 -11.03
CA ALA A 665 -7.02 20.43 -9.70
C ALA A 665 -6.62 19.24 -8.80
N LYS A 666 -6.59 18.02 -9.34
CA LYS A 666 -6.14 16.81 -8.61
C LYS A 666 -4.63 16.86 -8.30
N ARG A 667 -3.81 17.27 -9.27
CA ARG A 667 -2.35 17.44 -9.12
C ARG A 667 -2.01 18.47 -8.04
N ASP A 668 -2.66 19.63 -8.06
CA ASP A 668 -2.37 20.74 -7.16
C ASP A 668 -2.90 20.45 -5.74
N ALA A 669 -4.01 19.73 -5.61
CA ALA A 669 -4.50 19.21 -4.33
C ALA A 669 -3.54 18.18 -3.70
N ASN A 670 -2.93 17.30 -4.51
CA ASN A 670 -1.89 16.36 -4.04
C ASN A 670 -0.65 17.13 -3.54
N ILE A 671 -0.14 18.09 -4.32
CA ILE A 671 1.02 18.92 -3.96
C ILE A 671 0.75 19.71 -2.67
N ALA A 672 -0.45 20.28 -2.50
CA ALA A 672 -0.85 20.94 -1.26
C ALA A 672 -0.87 19.96 -0.06
N GLY A 673 -1.21 18.68 -0.30
CA GLY A 673 -1.06 17.59 0.68
C GLY A 673 0.41 17.34 1.04
N LEU A 674 1.30 17.26 0.05
CA LEU A 674 2.74 17.10 0.27
C LEU A 674 3.34 18.27 1.04
N ASN A 675 2.96 19.52 0.74
CA ASN A 675 3.42 20.71 1.49
C ASN A 675 3.10 20.58 3.00
N ARG A 676 1.84 20.23 3.34
CA ARG A 676 1.42 19.98 4.73
C ARG A 676 2.15 18.78 5.36
N GLY A 677 2.47 17.76 4.57
CA GLY A 677 3.26 16.61 4.99
C GLY A 677 4.70 16.97 5.36
N TYR A 678 5.36 17.84 4.58
CA TYR A 678 6.68 18.37 4.94
C TYR A 678 6.64 19.14 6.26
N GLU A 679 5.71 20.07 6.42
CA GLU A 679 5.58 20.92 7.61
C GLU A 679 5.26 20.09 8.87
N SER A 680 4.37 19.10 8.73
CA SER A 680 4.00 18.18 9.82
C SER A 680 5.17 17.29 10.25
N ASN A 681 6.02 16.85 9.31
CA ASN A 681 7.23 16.09 9.62
C ASN A 681 8.31 16.99 10.26
N TRP A 682 8.50 18.21 9.74
CA TRP A 682 9.43 19.19 10.32
C TRP A 682 9.08 19.54 11.77
N ALA A 683 7.80 19.82 12.05
CA ALA A 683 7.32 20.09 13.40
C ALA A 683 7.50 18.88 14.35
N ARG A 684 7.19 17.65 13.87
CA ARG A 684 7.39 16.40 14.62
C ARG A 684 8.86 16.10 14.93
N GLU A 685 9.78 16.60 14.10
CA GLU A 685 11.23 16.46 14.26
C GLU A 685 11.88 17.66 14.99
N GLY A 686 11.09 18.61 15.49
CA GLY A 686 11.58 19.75 16.30
C GLY A 686 12.18 20.90 15.50
N ILE A 687 12.05 20.91 14.17
CA ILE A 687 12.50 22.01 13.31
C ILE A 687 11.57 23.21 13.50
N THR A 688 12.14 24.37 13.81
CA THR A 688 11.40 25.64 13.79
C THR A 688 11.33 26.16 12.36
N LEU A 689 10.16 26.05 11.72
CA LEU A 689 9.90 26.71 10.43
C LEU A 689 9.62 28.20 10.65
N VAL A 690 10.24 29.06 9.84
CA VAL A 690 9.92 30.49 9.73
C VAL A 690 9.60 30.84 8.28
N ARG A 691 8.51 31.59 8.09
CA ARG A 691 8.03 32.07 6.79
C ARG A 691 8.55 33.45 6.49
N GLY A 692 9.35 33.60 5.44
CA GLY A 692 9.93 34.89 5.06
C GLY A 692 11.22 34.81 4.26
N SER A 693 11.66 35.96 3.77
CA SER A 693 12.93 36.13 3.05
C SER A 693 14.08 36.39 4.03
N ALA A 694 15.25 35.79 3.80
CA ALA A 694 16.39 35.84 4.72
C ALA A 694 17.63 36.48 4.08
N ASN A 695 18.28 37.39 4.80
CA ASN A 695 19.53 38.02 4.38
C ASN A 695 20.57 38.02 5.52
N PHE A 696 21.86 37.96 5.16
CA PHE A 696 22.95 38.00 6.13
C PHE A 696 23.18 39.41 6.66
N ILE A 697 23.29 39.55 7.99
CA ILE A 697 23.67 40.82 8.64
C ILE A 697 24.98 40.72 9.42
N ALA A 698 25.48 39.50 9.67
CA ALA A 698 26.83 39.20 10.12
C ALA A 698 27.17 37.72 9.83
N SER A 699 28.44 37.33 9.92
CA SER A 699 28.95 35.98 9.60
C SER A 699 28.12 34.81 10.17
N LYS A 700 27.57 34.97 11.38
CA LYS A 700 26.74 33.95 12.07
C LYS A 700 25.31 34.44 12.38
N THR A 701 24.84 35.48 11.72
CA THR A 701 23.55 36.13 12.02
C THR A 701 22.80 36.53 10.75
N ILE A 702 21.55 36.08 10.62
CA ILE A 702 20.62 36.50 9.57
C ILE A 702 19.51 37.38 10.14
N ALA A 703 19.01 38.29 9.30
CA ALA A 703 17.69 38.88 9.44
C ALA A 703 16.71 38.08 8.58
N VAL A 704 15.45 37.97 9.03
CA VAL A 704 14.36 37.35 8.26
C VAL A 704 13.18 38.32 8.25
N LYS A 705 12.81 38.77 7.06
CA LYS A 705 11.61 39.57 6.82
C LYS A 705 10.42 38.64 6.70
N LEU A 706 9.52 38.69 7.68
CA LEU A 706 8.43 37.73 7.83
C LEU A 706 7.32 37.92 6.77
N GLU A 707 6.80 36.81 6.25
CA GLU A 707 5.76 36.77 5.21
C GLU A 707 4.42 37.38 5.69
N ASP A 708 4.11 37.23 6.99
CA ASP A 708 2.91 37.76 7.63
C ASP A 708 2.90 39.29 7.79
N GLY A 709 4.00 39.96 7.43
CA GLY A 709 4.16 41.41 7.53
C GLY A 709 4.39 41.93 8.96
N SER A 710 4.56 41.05 9.96
CA SER A 710 4.78 41.43 11.36
C SER A 710 6.11 42.16 11.61
N GLY A 711 7.10 41.97 10.73
CA GLY A 711 8.32 42.77 10.71
C GLY A 711 9.56 42.00 10.21
N VAL A 712 10.69 42.26 10.87
CA VAL A 712 11.96 41.57 10.65
C VAL A 712 12.43 40.99 11.98
N GLU A 713 12.71 39.70 12.02
CA GLU A 713 13.32 39.02 13.17
C GLU A 713 14.79 38.69 12.91
N THR A 714 15.58 38.56 13.98
CA THR A 714 17.02 38.28 13.91
C THR A 714 17.35 36.93 14.56
N PHE A 715 18.10 36.11 13.84
CA PHE A 715 18.47 34.75 14.25
C PHE A 715 19.98 34.56 14.12
N LYS A 716 20.59 33.78 15.03
CA LYS A 716 22.01 33.40 14.96
C LYS A 716 22.25 31.93 15.32
N ALA A 717 23.26 31.35 14.69
CA ALA A 717 23.70 29.98 14.91
C ALA A 717 25.19 29.83 14.54
N ASP A 718 25.85 28.81 15.10
CA ASP A 718 27.25 28.51 14.75
C ASP A 718 27.42 27.89 13.36
N HIS A 719 26.34 27.34 12.80
CA HIS A 719 26.29 26.72 11.49
C HIS A 719 25.13 27.28 10.66
N ILE A 720 25.39 27.70 9.42
CA ILE A 720 24.37 28.25 8.49
C ILE A 720 24.51 27.58 7.12
N CYS A 721 23.41 27.05 6.57
CA CYS A 721 23.39 26.37 5.28
C CYS A 721 22.52 27.11 4.26
N ILE A 722 23.11 27.50 3.14
CA ILE A 722 22.43 28.08 1.98
C ILE A 722 21.94 26.94 1.08
N ALA A 723 20.62 26.76 1.02
CA ALA A 723 19.94 25.72 0.24
C ALA A 723 18.73 26.28 -0.54
N THR A 724 18.80 27.58 -0.88
CA THR A 724 17.78 28.33 -1.64
C THR A 724 17.50 27.74 -3.03
N GLY A 725 18.51 27.14 -3.64
CA GLY A 725 18.38 26.48 -4.94
C GLY A 725 18.57 27.47 -6.10
N GLY A 726 17.56 27.55 -6.98
CA GLY A 726 17.66 28.34 -8.21
C GLY A 726 16.33 28.53 -8.94
N LYS A 727 16.33 29.53 -9.83
CA LYS A 727 15.17 30.05 -10.58
C LYS A 727 15.40 29.96 -12.10
N PRO A 728 14.35 29.89 -12.94
CA PRO A 728 14.51 29.87 -14.39
C PRO A 728 15.01 31.21 -14.95
N ILE A 729 15.83 31.16 -16.01
CA ILE A 729 16.35 32.36 -16.69
C ILE A 729 15.34 32.84 -17.74
N VAL A 730 14.86 34.08 -17.58
CA VAL A 730 14.09 34.79 -18.63
C VAL A 730 15.06 35.64 -19.48
N PRO A 731 15.08 35.51 -20.82
CA PRO A 731 15.94 36.33 -21.68
C PRO A 731 15.62 37.82 -21.62
N LYS A 732 16.65 38.67 -21.64
CA LYS A 732 16.50 40.14 -21.67
C LYS A 732 16.22 40.66 -23.09
N ILE A 733 15.03 40.34 -23.63
CA ILE A 733 14.55 40.78 -24.95
C ILE A 733 13.22 41.54 -24.87
N PRO A 734 12.86 42.39 -25.85
CA PRO A 734 11.56 43.05 -25.89
C PRO A 734 10.41 42.03 -25.95
N GLY A 735 9.50 42.07 -24.97
CA GLY A 735 8.35 41.16 -24.89
C GLY A 735 8.62 39.83 -24.18
N ALA A 736 9.81 39.61 -23.60
CA ALA A 736 10.13 38.38 -22.88
C ALA A 736 9.13 38.05 -21.76
N GLN A 737 8.60 39.08 -21.11
CA GLN A 737 7.60 39.00 -20.03
C GLN A 737 6.22 38.46 -20.47
N PHE A 738 5.99 38.29 -21.77
CA PHE A 738 4.77 37.65 -22.28
C PHE A 738 4.87 36.12 -22.34
N GLY A 739 6.08 35.55 -22.21
CA GLY A 739 6.32 34.11 -22.10
C GLY A 739 6.44 33.63 -20.65
N ILE A 740 6.20 32.35 -20.44
CA ILE A 740 6.21 31.64 -19.15
C ILE A 740 7.54 30.90 -18.91
N THR A 741 7.81 30.53 -17.65
CA THR A 741 8.87 29.60 -17.25
C THR A 741 8.30 28.19 -17.02
N SER A 742 9.12 27.23 -16.57
CA SER A 742 8.66 25.94 -16.03
C SER A 742 7.56 26.10 -14.97
N ASP A 743 7.64 27.17 -14.19
CA ASP A 743 6.77 27.42 -13.05
C ASP A 743 5.40 27.91 -13.57
N GLY A 744 5.42 28.76 -14.59
CA GLY A 744 4.25 29.19 -15.34
C GLY A 744 3.61 28.07 -16.17
N PHE A 745 4.38 27.09 -16.66
CA PHE A 745 3.85 25.90 -17.34
C PHE A 745 2.94 25.08 -16.43
N PHE A 746 3.35 24.85 -15.18
CA PHE A 746 2.46 24.22 -14.20
C PHE A 746 1.31 25.16 -13.79
N GLY A 747 1.53 26.48 -13.85
CA GLY A 747 0.51 27.51 -13.64
C GLY A 747 -0.60 27.57 -14.70
N LEU A 748 -0.41 27.06 -15.92
CA LEU A 748 -1.40 27.07 -17.01
C LEU A 748 -2.78 26.56 -16.54
N GLU A 749 -3.84 27.34 -16.77
CA GLU A 749 -5.24 26.97 -16.46
C GLU A 749 -5.83 26.07 -17.56
N GLU A 750 -5.50 26.35 -18.83
CA GLU A 750 -5.85 25.59 -20.03
C GLU A 750 -4.58 25.30 -20.87
N LEU A 751 -4.65 24.36 -21.82
CA LEU A 751 -3.52 24.05 -22.70
C LEU A 751 -3.54 24.96 -23.96
N PRO A 752 -2.39 25.53 -24.37
CA PRO A 752 -2.31 26.34 -25.59
C PRO A 752 -2.49 25.48 -26.84
N GLN A 753 -3.17 25.98 -27.87
CA GLN A 753 -3.26 25.30 -29.17
C GLN A 753 -1.89 25.22 -29.86
N LYS A 754 -1.04 26.23 -29.63
CA LYS A 754 0.30 26.35 -30.23
C LYS A 754 1.30 26.98 -29.26
N ILE A 755 2.49 26.39 -29.15
CA ILE A 755 3.53 26.82 -28.21
C ILE A 755 4.93 26.88 -28.84
N ALA A 756 5.72 27.87 -28.43
CA ALA A 756 7.15 27.96 -28.72
C ALA A 756 7.99 27.63 -27.47
N VAL A 757 8.62 26.46 -27.43
CA VAL A 757 9.51 26.03 -26.34
C VAL A 757 10.95 26.42 -26.69
N VAL A 758 11.57 27.27 -25.88
CA VAL A 758 12.91 27.83 -26.15
C VAL A 758 13.94 27.18 -25.24
N GLY A 759 14.70 26.22 -25.78
CA GLY A 759 15.72 25.48 -25.04
C GLY A 759 16.02 24.09 -25.61
N ALA A 760 17.20 23.56 -25.29
CA ALA A 760 17.66 22.23 -25.69
C ALA A 760 18.06 21.34 -24.50
N GLY A 761 17.84 21.81 -23.26
CA GLY A 761 18.08 21.04 -22.03
C GLY A 761 16.90 20.13 -21.68
N TYR A 762 17.06 19.28 -20.68
CA TYR A 762 16.05 18.27 -20.30
C TYR A 762 14.67 18.89 -20.08
N ILE A 763 14.55 20.01 -19.34
CA ILE A 763 13.27 20.70 -19.12
C ILE A 763 12.56 21.03 -20.44
N ALA A 764 13.28 21.54 -21.45
CA ALA A 764 12.67 21.88 -22.74
C ALA A 764 12.12 20.63 -23.45
N VAL A 765 12.87 19.54 -23.40
CA VAL A 765 12.54 18.26 -24.05
C VAL A 765 11.36 17.58 -23.34
N GLU A 766 11.35 17.56 -22.01
CA GLU A 766 10.25 17.00 -21.21
C GLU A 766 8.93 17.76 -21.46
N MET A 767 8.94 19.10 -21.39
CA MET A 767 7.72 19.89 -21.57
C MET A 767 7.19 19.84 -23.01
N ALA A 768 8.08 19.88 -24.02
CA ALA A 768 7.70 19.74 -25.42
C ALA A 768 7.12 18.34 -25.71
N GLY A 769 7.74 17.29 -25.18
CA GLY A 769 7.28 15.92 -25.31
C GLY A 769 5.89 15.71 -24.69
N MET A 770 5.70 16.15 -23.44
CA MET A 770 4.42 16.01 -22.74
C MET A 770 3.26 16.68 -23.50
N LEU A 771 3.46 17.90 -24.03
CA LEU A 771 2.42 18.59 -24.79
C LEU A 771 2.09 17.88 -26.12
N ASN A 772 3.10 17.41 -26.84
CA ASN A 772 2.90 16.64 -28.07
C ASN A 772 2.20 15.29 -27.81
N ALA A 773 2.56 14.63 -26.72
CA ALA A 773 2.01 13.34 -26.30
C ALA A 773 0.55 13.42 -25.79
N ILE A 774 0.14 14.54 -25.16
CA ILE A 774 -1.27 14.83 -24.87
C ILE A 774 -2.09 14.88 -26.18
N GLY A 775 -1.53 15.51 -27.21
CA GLY A 775 -2.14 15.67 -28.53
C GLY A 775 -3.01 16.94 -28.66
N GLY A 776 -3.22 17.38 -29.90
CA GLY A 776 -3.99 18.59 -30.21
C GLY A 776 -3.23 19.91 -30.03
N ILE A 777 -1.90 19.87 -29.85
CA ILE A 777 -1.04 21.03 -29.59
C ILE A 777 0.08 21.07 -30.62
N GLU A 778 0.25 22.20 -31.31
CA GLU A 778 1.36 22.40 -32.24
C GLU A 778 2.60 22.92 -31.49
N VAL A 779 3.63 22.07 -31.37
CA VAL A 779 4.83 22.34 -30.57
C VAL A 779 6.01 22.72 -31.46
N HIS A 780 6.58 23.91 -31.25
CA HIS A 780 7.80 24.37 -31.90
C HIS A 780 8.94 24.47 -30.88
N MET A 781 10.07 23.81 -31.13
CA MET A 781 11.27 23.91 -30.29
C MET A 781 12.32 24.82 -30.93
N PHE A 782 12.81 25.83 -30.21
CA PHE A 782 13.82 26.78 -30.68
C PHE A 782 15.18 26.51 -30.01
N ILE A 783 16.18 26.12 -30.80
CA ILE A 783 17.47 25.64 -30.30
C ILE A 783 18.68 26.31 -30.96
N ARG A 784 19.69 26.66 -30.14
CA ARG A 784 20.94 27.34 -30.53
C ARG A 784 21.97 26.45 -31.27
N GLY A 785 21.55 25.31 -31.80
CA GLY A 785 22.42 24.34 -32.48
C GLY A 785 21.59 23.18 -33.03
N GLU A 786 22.25 22.08 -33.40
CA GLU A 786 21.63 21.09 -34.31
C GLU A 786 20.83 19.97 -33.63
N LYS A 787 21.02 19.75 -32.32
CA LYS A 787 20.50 18.61 -31.57
C LYS A 787 19.94 19.02 -30.20
N LEU A 788 18.94 18.28 -29.73
CA LEU A 788 18.45 18.27 -28.36
C LEU A 788 19.47 17.59 -27.42
N LEU A 789 19.34 17.79 -26.10
CA LEU A 789 20.10 17.10 -25.05
C LEU A 789 21.64 17.12 -25.25
N ARG A 790 22.23 18.23 -25.73
CA ARG A 790 23.66 18.36 -26.12
C ARG A 790 24.75 18.05 -25.06
N LYS A 791 24.38 17.65 -23.84
CA LYS A 791 25.27 17.17 -22.77
C LYS A 791 25.20 15.65 -22.56
N PHE A 792 24.28 14.98 -23.23
CA PHE A 792 24.10 13.53 -23.19
C PHE A 792 24.91 12.90 -24.34
N ASP A 793 25.04 11.57 -24.34
CA ASP A 793 25.78 10.85 -25.38
C ASP A 793 25.24 11.18 -26.79
N PRO A 794 26.10 11.26 -27.83
CA PRO A 794 25.66 11.52 -29.20
C PRO A 794 24.48 10.67 -29.66
N MET A 795 24.44 9.38 -29.28
CA MET A 795 23.34 8.45 -29.57
C MET A 795 22.00 9.00 -29.06
N ILE A 796 21.95 9.37 -27.77
CA ILE A 796 20.77 9.95 -27.13
C ILE A 796 20.36 11.26 -27.83
N SER A 797 21.33 12.14 -28.11
CA SER A 797 21.07 13.45 -28.70
C SER A 797 20.50 13.35 -30.13
N GLU A 798 20.97 12.39 -30.93
CA GLU A 798 20.55 12.16 -32.30
C GLU A 798 19.18 11.50 -32.37
N THR A 799 19.03 10.37 -31.65
CA THR A 799 17.79 9.60 -31.62
C THR A 799 16.65 10.43 -31.03
N MET A 800 16.88 11.18 -29.94
CA MET A 800 15.86 12.08 -29.37
C MET A 800 15.44 13.20 -30.33
N THR A 801 16.41 13.86 -30.98
CA THR A 801 16.10 14.95 -31.93
C THR A 801 15.25 14.43 -33.09
N ARG A 802 15.66 13.31 -33.69
CA ARG A 802 14.92 12.69 -34.78
C ARG A 802 13.54 12.23 -34.34
N THR A 803 13.40 11.56 -33.19
CA THR A 803 12.08 11.07 -32.72
C THR A 803 11.11 12.22 -32.49
N TYR A 804 11.57 13.38 -32.03
CA TYR A 804 10.70 14.55 -31.87
C TYR A 804 10.27 15.12 -33.24
N GLU A 805 11.15 15.18 -34.23
CA GLU A 805 10.80 15.58 -35.60
C GLU A 805 9.83 14.58 -36.27
N ASP A 806 10.14 13.28 -36.18
CA ASP A 806 9.30 12.17 -36.69
C ASP A 806 7.92 12.14 -35.98
N ALA A 807 7.83 12.61 -34.72
CA ALA A 807 6.59 12.75 -33.95
C ALA A 807 5.85 14.10 -34.16
N GLY A 808 6.29 14.96 -35.08
CA GLY A 808 5.62 16.20 -35.47
C GLY A 808 6.02 17.47 -34.72
N ILE A 809 7.06 17.43 -33.88
CA ILE A 809 7.58 18.61 -33.18
C ILE A 809 8.53 19.39 -34.10
N PHE A 810 8.25 20.66 -34.34
CA PHE A 810 9.03 21.50 -35.25
C PHE A 810 10.32 22.01 -34.59
N VAL A 811 11.47 21.43 -34.93
CA VAL A 811 12.78 21.79 -34.36
C VAL A 811 13.48 22.89 -35.18
N HIS A 812 13.39 24.14 -34.72
CA HIS A 812 14.07 25.31 -35.28
C HIS A 812 15.54 25.34 -34.84
N ARG A 813 16.41 24.77 -35.68
CA ARG A 813 17.88 24.74 -35.51
C ARG A 813 18.54 26.11 -35.72
N GLY A 814 19.76 26.27 -35.19
CA GLY A 814 20.58 27.48 -35.38
C GLY A 814 20.00 28.79 -34.83
N TYR A 815 18.90 28.76 -34.07
CA TYR A 815 18.18 29.93 -33.58
C TYR A 815 19.06 30.77 -32.64
N LYS A 816 19.28 32.05 -33.00
CA LYS A 816 20.17 32.97 -32.28
C LYS A 816 19.48 33.65 -31.09
N GLY A 817 18.22 34.04 -31.27
CA GLY A 817 17.37 34.73 -30.30
C GLY A 817 16.20 35.41 -31.00
N PHE A 818 15.04 35.50 -30.34
CA PHE A 818 13.96 36.38 -30.79
C PHE A 818 14.40 37.84 -30.66
N SER A 819 14.21 38.63 -31.70
CA SER A 819 14.45 40.07 -31.73
C SER A 819 13.34 40.84 -31.02
N ARG A 820 12.11 40.32 -31.06
CA ARG A 820 10.97 40.80 -30.25
C ARG A 820 9.83 39.77 -30.17
N ILE A 821 9.01 39.91 -29.12
CA ILE A 821 7.73 39.23 -28.95
C ILE A 821 6.64 40.30 -28.78
N GLU A 822 5.56 40.19 -29.54
CA GLU A 822 4.43 41.13 -29.50
C GLU A 822 3.14 40.41 -29.11
N MET A 823 2.41 40.95 -28.14
CA MET A 823 1.03 40.53 -27.86
C MET A 823 0.10 41.09 -28.94
N TRP A 824 -0.71 40.24 -29.56
CA TRP A 824 -1.72 40.63 -30.56
C TRP A 824 -3.15 40.50 -30.04
N SER A 825 -3.39 39.61 -29.07
CA SER A 825 -4.66 39.41 -28.37
C SER A 825 -4.40 38.75 -27.00
N GLY A 826 -5.31 38.91 -26.04
CA GLY A 826 -5.24 38.24 -24.73
C GLY A 826 -4.76 39.11 -23.56
N GLU A 827 -4.84 40.45 -23.65
CA GLU A 827 -4.61 41.32 -22.49
C GLU A 827 -5.73 41.17 -21.43
N LYS A 828 -6.91 40.70 -21.83
CA LYS A 828 -8.02 40.36 -20.93
C LYS A 828 -8.13 38.83 -20.79
N LYS A 829 -8.44 38.34 -19.58
CA LYS A 829 -8.71 36.91 -19.30
C LYS A 829 -9.86 36.28 -20.13
N THR A 830 -10.61 37.07 -20.91
CA THR A 830 -11.72 36.63 -21.78
C THR A 830 -11.34 36.56 -23.26
N GLU A 831 -10.10 36.86 -23.62
CA GLU A 831 -9.60 36.90 -25.00
C GLU A 831 -8.53 35.83 -25.17
N GLU A 832 -8.51 35.13 -26.31
CA GLU A 832 -7.46 34.14 -26.59
C GLU A 832 -6.10 34.84 -26.66
N LYS A 833 -5.11 34.30 -25.94
CA LYS A 833 -3.73 34.78 -25.95
C LYS A 833 -3.08 34.45 -27.31
N VAL A 834 -2.57 35.48 -27.97
CA VAL A 834 -1.90 35.38 -29.28
C VAL A 834 -0.63 36.23 -29.28
N LEU A 835 0.50 35.59 -29.54
CA LEU A 835 1.84 36.18 -29.57
C LEU A 835 2.44 36.08 -30.99
N ASN A 836 2.99 37.17 -31.49
CA ASN A 836 3.84 37.21 -32.69
C ASN A 836 5.32 37.17 -32.29
N LEU A 837 6.02 36.13 -32.72
CA LEU A 837 7.40 35.82 -32.36
C LEU A 837 8.30 36.07 -33.58
N ARG A 838 9.32 36.92 -33.41
CA ARG A 838 10.23 37.34 -34.48
C ARG A 838 11.68 37.13 -34.09
N TRP A 839 12.49 36.60 -35.00
CA TRP A 839 13.92 36.31 -34.80
C TRP A 839 14.74 36.67 -36.04
N ASP A 840 16.04 36.86 -35.83
CA ASP A 840 16.95 37.18 -36.93
C ASP A 840 17.16 35.95 -37.81
N GLY A 841 16.69 36.03 -39.06
CA GLY A 841 16.63 34.88 -39.98
C GLY A 841 15.30 34.11 -39.95
N ASP A 842 14.19 34.75 -39.58
CA ASP A 842 12.88 34.27 -40.00
C ASP A 842 12.71 34.42 -41.54
N ASP A 843 11.69 33.77 -42.11
CA ASP A 843 11.37 33.84 -43.55
C ASP A 843 10.52 35.08 -43.92
N GLY A 844 10.52 36.09 -43.05
CA GLY A 844 9.62 37.25 -43.10
C GLY A 844 8.24 37.00 -42.50
N LYS A 845 7.82 35.75 -42.22
CA LYS A 845 6.51 35.45 -41.61
C LYS A 845 6.56 35.36 -40.09
N GLY A 846 7.68 34.91 -39.53
CA GLY A 846 7.82 34.66 -38.09
C GLY A 846 6.96 33.48 -37.63
N LEU A 847 6.67 33.42 -36.33
CA LEU A 847 5.75 32.42 -35.75
C LEU A 847 4.68 33.13 -34.92
N VAL A 848 3.41 32.86 -35.22
CA VAL A 848 2.29 33.17 -34.31
C VAL A 848 2.09 31.95 -33.41
N ALA A 849 1.96 32.14 -32.10
CA ALA A 849 1.71 31.08 -31.11
C ALA A 849 0.86 31.62 -29.95
N ASN A 850 0.22 30.75 -29.16
CA ASN A 850 -0.50 31.19 -27.95
C ASN A 850 0.44 31.43 -26.77
N GLU A 851 1.53 30.66 -26.66
CA GLU A 851 2.42 30.70 -25.51
C GLU A 851 3.90 30.51 -25.88
N VAL A 852 4.81 31.02 -25.04
CA VAL A 852 6.26 30.87 -25.16
C VAL A 852 6.82 30.33 -23.84
N LEU A 853 7.50 29.18 -23.87
CA LEU A 853 8.13 28.57 -22.69
C LEU A 853 9.64 28.81 -22.68
N TRP A 854 10.12 29.58 -21.70
CA TRP A 854 11.53 29.80 -21.43
C TRP A 854 12.14 28.62 -20.66
N ALA A 855 12.83 27.73 -21.39
CA ALA A 855 13.56 26.59 -20.86
C ALA A 855 15.07 26.68 -21.20
N VAL A 856 15.60 27.91 -21.20
CA VAL A 856 16.97 28.23 -21.66
C VAL A 856 18.06 27.94 -20.63
N GLY A 857 17.70 27.79 -19.35
CA GLY A 857 18.62 27.51 -18.23
C GLY A 857 18.03 27.94 -16.88
N ARG A 858 18.74 27.63 -15.80
CA ARG A 858 18.47 28.08 -14.43
C ARG A 858 19.65 28.92 -13.92
N SER A 859 19.37 29.82 -12.99
CA SER A 859 20.34 30.63 -12.26
C SER A 859 20.17 30.45 -10.76
N PRO A 860 21.24 30.50 -9.96
CA PRO A 860 21.18 30.29 -8.51
C PRO A 860 20.40 31.41 -7.80
N GLU A 861 19.78 31.08 -6.68
CA GLU A 861 18.94 31.99 -5.89
C GLU A 861 19.77 32.64 -4.76
N THR A 862 20.62 33.61 -5.12
CA THR A 862 21.58 34.26 -4.19
C THR A 862 21.38 35.77 -3.99
N GLU A 863 20.61 36.42 -4.88
CA GLU A 863 20.50 37.90 -4.97
C GLU A 863 19.93 38.59 -3.71
N ALA A 864 19.09 37.91 -2.93
CA ALA A 864 18.45 38.46 -1.74
C ALA A 864 19.18 38.15 -0.42
N LEU A 865 20.33 37.45 -0.49
CA LEU A 865 21.02 36.93 0.69
C LEU A 865 22.05 37.91 1.30
N ASP A 866 22.42 38.99 0.61
CA ASP A 866 23.50 39.92 0.99
C ASP A 866 24.85 39.19 1.27
N LEU A 867 25.25 38.26 0.39
CA LEU A 867 26.41 37.38 0.57
C LEU A 867 27.75 38.14 0.77
N GLU A 868 27.85 39.35 0.24
CA GLU A 868 29.00 40.24 0.40
C GLU A 868 29.18 40.76 1.84
N VAL A 869 28.12 40.80 2.66
CA VAL A 869 28.19 41.16 4.08
C VAL A 869 29.00 40.13 4.88
N VAL A 870 29.02 38.88 4.42
CA VAL A 870 29.76 37.77 5.03
C VAL A 870 30.96 37.31 4.22
N GLY A 871 31.14 37.83 3.01
CA GLY A 871 32.27 37.51 2.13
C GLY A 871 32.19 36.12 1.48
N VAL A 872 30.99 35.56 1.29
CA VAL A 872 30.80 34.28 0.57
C VAL A 872 31.02 34.51 -0.93
N VAL A 873 31.95 33.76 -1.52
CA VAL A 873 32.40 33.94 -2.90
C VAL A 873 31.56 33.12 -3.88
N THR A 874 31.09 33.78 -4.94
CA THR A 874 30.38 33.14 -6.06
C THR A 874 31.26 32.90 -7.30
N ASP A 875 30.76 32.14 -8.28
CA ASP A 875 31.28 32.10 -9.65
C ASP A 875 30.73 33.26 -10.52
N GLU A 876 31.19 33.34 -11.77
CA GLU A 876 30.76 34.34 -12.76
C GLU A 876 29.26 34.27 -13.13
N ARG A 877 28.56 33.23 -12.67
CA ARG A 877 27.13 32.97 -12.91
C ARG A 877 26.30 33.10 -11.62
N GLY A 878 26.93 33.48 -10.51
CA GLY A 878 26.29 33.69 -9.20
C GLY A 878 26.21 32.46 -8.30
N HIS A 879 26.78 31.31 -8.68
CA HIS A 879 26.74 30.08 -7.86
C HIS A 879 27.69 30.19 -6.68
N VAL A 880 27.27 29.78 -5.49
CA VAL A 880 28.13 29.76 -4.31
C VAL A 880 29.23 28.71 -4.51
N LYS A 881 30.50 29.12 -4.43
CA LYS A 881 31.64 28.20 -4.52
C LYS A 881 31.77 27.41 -3.23
N VAL A 882 31.90 26.09 -3.37
CA VAL A 882 32.10 25.16 -2.25
C VAL A 882 33.18 24.12 -2.55
N ASP A 883 33.74 23.55 -1.50
CA ASP A 883 34.59 22.35 -1.58
C ASP A 883 33.78 21.05 -1.70
N ALA A 884 34.44 19.90 -1.71
CA ALA A 884 33.80 18.57 -1.77
C ALA A 884 32.97 18.21 -0.52
N PHE A 885 33.12 18.98 0.57
CA PHE A 885 32.40 18.81 1.83
C PHE A 885 31.24 19.80 1.98
N GLN A 886 30.96 20.61 0.95
CA GLN A 886 29.95 21.66 0.91
C GLN A 886 30.25 22.88 1.82
N ASN A 887 31.50 23.06 2.25
CA ASN A 887 31.96 24.27 2.93
C ASN A 887 32.07 25.42 1.91
N THR A 888 31.61 26.62 2.27
CA THR A 888 32.00 27.84 1.53
C THR A 888 33.41 28.28 1.97
N ASN A 889 33.90 29.42 1.45
CA ASN A 889 35.11 30.06 1.94
C ASN A 889 34.97 30.74 3.31
N VAL A 890 33.80 30.65 3.97
CA VAL A 890 33.51 31.26 5.27
C VAL A 890 33.21 30.17 6.30
N GLU A 891 33.95 30.17 7.41
CA GLU A 891 33.79 29.16 8.47
C GLU A 891 32.37 29.17 9.06
N GLY A 892 31.78 27.98 9.20
CA GLY A 892 30.40 27.80 9.66
C GLY A 892 29.33 28.05 8.60
N VAL A 893 29.69 28.50 7.38
CA VAL A 893 28.74 28.73 6.28
C VAL A 893 28.93 27.67 5.18
N TYR A 894 27.84 27.01 4.82
CA TYR A 894 27.78 25.90 3.87
C TYR A 894 26.80 26.21 2.73
N ALA A 895 26.94 25.58 1.57
CA ALA A 895 25.95 25.69 0.49
C ALA A 895 25.77 24.37 -0.28
N LEU A 896 24.55 24.05 -0.71
CA LEU A 896 24.26 22.78 -1.39
C LEU A 896 23.03 22.81 -2.31
N GLY A 897 22.97 21.86 -3.25
CA GLY A 897 21.96 21.80 -4.31
C GLY A 897 22.24 22.83 -5.42
N ASP A 898 21.21 23.17 -6.20
CA ASP A 898 21.29 24.01 -7.40
C ASP A 898 22.08 25.32 -7.20
N VAL A 899 22.04 25.91 -6.00
CA VAL A 899 22.75 27.16 -5.66
C VAL A 899 24.28 27.08 -5.83
N THR A 900 24.83 25.86 -5.86
CA THR A 900 26.27 25.56 -6.06
C THR A 900 26.64 25.25 -7.51
N GLY A 901 25.67 25.01 -8.39
CA GLY A 901 25.90 24.60 -9.78
C GLY A 901 26.58 23.23 -9.98
N GLN A 902 26.89 22.47 -8.91
CA GLN A 902 27.60 21.19 -9.01
C GLN A 902 26.82 20.15 -9.84
N LEU A 903 25.57 19.86 -9.43
CA LEU A 903 24.64 18.99 -10.17
C LEU A 903 23.19 19.23 -9.69
N GLU A 904 22.34 19.77 -10.57
CA GLU A 904 20.97 20.24 -10.30
C GLU A 904 19.95 19.09 -10.15
N LEU A 905 20.16 18.18 -9.19
CA LEU A 905 19.31 17.00 -8.96
C LEU A 905 18.86 16.88 -7.50
N THR A 906 17.58 16.55 -7.29
CA THR A 906 17.00 16.41 -5.94
C THR A 906 17.62 15.30 -5.09
N PRO A 907 17.89 14.08 -5.60
CA PRO A 907 18.58 13.05 -4.83
C PRO A 907 19.98 13.49 -4.39
N VAL A 908 20.71 14.23 -5.25
CA VAL A 908 22.03 14.81 -4.97
C VAL A 908 21.92 15.84 -3.84
N ALA A 909 20.99 16.78 -3.92
CA ALA A 909 20.79 17.80 -2.88
C ALA A 909 20.43 17.17 -1.52
N ILE A 910 19.54 16.16 -1.49
CA ILE A 910 19.17 15.42 -0.28
C ILE A 910 20.37 14.66 0.29
N ALA A 911 21.14 13.96 -0.55
CA ALA A 911 22.30 13.20 -0.11
C ALA A 911 23.41 14.12 0.43
N ALA A 912 23.74 15.19 -0.29
CA ALA A 912 24.71 16.20 0.16
C ALA A 912 24.30 16.82 1.51
N GLY A 913 23.03 17.17 1.70
CA GLY A 913 22.52 17.68 2.98
C GLY A 913 22.62 16.66 4.12
N ARG A 914 22.32 15.39 3.86
CA ARG A 914 22.46 14.31 4.85
C ARG A 914 23.92 14.07 5.24
N GLN A 915 24.86 14.08 4.29
CA GLN A 915 26.29 13.93 4.58
C GLN A 915 26.85 15.18 5.30
N LEU A 916 26.45 16.39 4.89
CA LEU A 916 26.83 17.62 5.60
C LEU A 916 26.43 17.57 7.09
N SER A 917 25.17 17.27 7.38
CA SER A 917 24.70 17.16 8.78
C SER A 917 25.38 16.02 9.55
N ASN A 918 25.68 14.88 8.90
CA ASN A 918 26.50 13.82 9.49
C ASN A 918 27.90 14.34 9.90
N ARG A 919 28.55 15.12 9.03
CA ARG A 919 29.89 15.65 9.26
C ARG A 919 29.97 16.66 10.39
N ILE A 920 28.99 17.57 10.48
CA ILE A 920 29.05 18.70 11.43
C ILE A 920 28.40 18.41 12.79
N PHE A 921 27.49 17.42 12.89
CA PHE A 921 26.80 17.08 14.14
C PHE A 921 26.89 15.61 14.58
N GLY A 922 27.40 14.72 13.72
CA GLY A 922 27.59 13.30 14.03
C GLY A 922 28.90 13.00 14.80
N PRO A 923 29.08 11.74 15.25
CA PRO A 923 30.34 11.28 15.84
C PRO A 923 31.50 11.30 14.83
N SER A 924 32.73 11.29 15.34
CA SER A 924 33.99 11.45 14.59
C SER A 924 34.17 10.55 13.36
N ARG A 925 33.54 9.36 13.33
CA ARG A 925 33.51 8.47 12.15
C ARG A 925 32.91 9.11 10.89
N TYR A 926 32.09 10.16 11.04
CA TYR A 926 31.54 10.94 9.94
C TYR A 926 32.33 12.21 9.61
N SER A 927 33.51 12.43 10.21
CA SER A 927 34.33 13.64 9.94
C SER A 927 34.72 13.82 8.46
N GLN A 928 34.82 12.72 7.70
CA GLN A 928 35.06 12.70 6.25
C GLN A 928 33.78 12.48 5.41
N SER A 929 32.60 12.70 6.01
CA SER A 929 31.31 12.50 5.33
C SER A 929 31.07 13.57 4.24
N ALA A 930 31.06 13.11 2.99
CA ALA A 930 30.87 13.89 1.78
C ALA A 930 30.00 13.11 0.77
N LEU A 931 29.51 13.77 -0.28
CA LEU A 931 28.82 13.10 -1.39
C LEU A 931 29.79 12.87 -2.56
N SER A 932 29.87 11.63 -3.05
CA SER A 932 30.50 11.36 -4.35
C SER A 932 29.57 11.74 -5.50
N TYR A 933 29.95 12.78 -6.25
CA TYR A 933 29.27 13.26 -7.45
C TYR A 933 29.57 12.40 -8.70
N SER A 934 30.49 11.42 -8.59
CA SER A 934 30.76 10.46 -9.66
C SER A 934 29.64 9.42 -9.77
N PHE A 935 29.32 9.00 -11.00
CA PHE A 935 28.31 7.98 -11.29
C PHE A 935 26.97 8.23 -10.56
N VAL A 936 26.36 9.38 -10.88
CA VAL A 936 24.99 9.72 -10.48
C VAL A 936 24.06 9.38 -11.66
N PRO A 937 23.10 8.45 -11.50
CA PRO A 937 22.14 8.16 -12.55
C PRO A 937 21.20 9.36 -12.76
N THR A 938 20.83 9.60 -14.01
CA THR A 938 19.91 10.66 -14.42
C THR A 938 18.89 10.11 -15.40
N VAL A 939 17.62 10.44 -15.19
CA VAL A 939 16.51 10.13 -16.10
C VAL A 939 15.89 11.42 -16.63
N VAL A 940 15.57 11.44 -17.92
CA VAL A 940 14.79 12.49 -18.58
C VAL A 940 13.47 11.88 -19.05
N PHE A 941 12.36 12.41 -18.56
CA PHE A 941 11.00 11.99 -18.91
C PHE A 941 10.55 12.66 -20.20
N ALA A 942 11.30 12.37 -21.27
CA ALA A 942 10.95 12.65 -22.64
C ALA A 942 9.97 11.56 -23.16
N HIS A 943 9.63 11.63 -24.45
CA HIS A 943 8.80 10.63 -25.13
C HIS A 943 9.57 10.08 -26.36
N PRO A 944 10.25 8.91 -26.27
CA PRO A 944 10.36 8.00 -25.13
C PRO A 944 11.31 8.48 -24.02
N GLU A 945 11.35 7.77 -22.89
CA GLU A 945 12.23 8.07 -21.76
C GLU A 945 13.72 7.89 -22.11
N VAL A 946 14.58 8.63 -21.41
CA VAL A 946 16.05 8.55 -21.52
C VAL A 946 16.66 8.31 -20.15
N GLY A 947 17.58 7.36 -20.06
CA GLY A 947 18.35 7.04 -18.85
C GLY A 947 19.85 7.11 -19.13
N THR A 948 20.63 7.66 -18.18
CA THR A 948 22.09 7.79 -18.34
C THR A 948 22.83 7.73 -17.01
N ILE A 949 23.99 7.08 -17.00
CA ILE A 949 24.98 7.14 -15.92
C ILE A 949 26.40 7.07 -16.49
N GLY A 950 27.35 7.78 -15.86
CA GLY A 950 28.75 7.77 -16.26
C GLY A 950 29.10 8.80 -17.34
N LEU A 951 30.20 8.56 -18.05
CA LEU A 951 30.75 9.42 -19.10
C LEU A 951 30.11 9.09 -20.44
N THR A 952 29.87 10.11 -21.27
CA THR A 952 29.52 9.94 -22.69
C THR A 952 30.71 9.44 -23.51
N GLU A 953 30.50 8.90 -24.71
CA GLU A 953 31.60 8.43 -25.57
C GLU A 953 32.66 9.50 -25.83
N PRO A 954 32.32 10.77 -26.17
CA PRO A 954 33.33 11.81 -26.35
C PRO A 954 34.15 12.12 -25.07
N GLU A 955 33.53 12.05 -23.88
CA GLU A 955 34.22 12.29 -22.61
C GLU A 955 35.10 11.11 -22.21
N ALA A 956 34.64 9.87 -22.42
CA ALA A 956 35.44 8.67 -22.25
C ALA A 956 36.64 8.67 -23.22
N LEU A 957 36.42 9.04 -24.49
CA LEU A 957 37.44 9.17 -25.52
C LEU A 957 38.49 10.22 -25.16
N GLN A 958 38.07 11.37 -24.63
CA GLN A 958 38.98 12.41 -24.14
C GLN A 958 39.78 11.96 -22.91
N LYS A 959 39.19 11.13 -22.04
CA LYS A 959 39.80 10.73 -20.76
C LYS A 959 40.74 9.52 -20.87
N TYR A 960 40.38 8.52 -21.68
CA TYR A 960 41.08 7.22 -21.76
C TYR A 960 41.74 6.96 -23.13
N GLY A 961 41.34 7.69 -24.17
CA GLY A 961 41.86 7.51 -25.53
C GLY A 961 41.23 6.33 -26.29
N ALA A 962 41.21 6.41 -27.62
CA ALA A 962 40.49 5.47 -28.49
C ALA A 962 40.93 4.00 -28.34
N GLY A 963 42.22 3.76 -28.07
CA GLY A 963 42.78 2.42 -27.94
C GLY A 963 42.47 1.69 -26.63
N ASN A 964 41.88 2.38 -25.64
CA ASN A 964 41.54 1.83 -24.32
C ASN A 964 40.02 1.80 -24.09
N LEU A 965 39.21 1.81 -25.16
CA LEU A 965 37.75 1.83 -25.09
C LEU A 965 37.13 0.72 -25.94
N LYS A 966 36.04 0.16 -25.43
CA LYS A 966 35.15 -0.73 -26.18
C LYS A 966 33.71 -0.28 -25.96
N ILE A 967 32.92 -0.29 -27.03
CA ILE A 967 31.56 0.26 -27.03
C ILE A 967 30.61 -0.80 -27.56
N TYR A 968 29.63 -1.15 -26.73
CA TYR A 968 28.53 -2.04 -27.08
C TYR A 968 27.28 -1.22 -27.37
N ARG A 969 26.51 -1.62 -28.38
CA ARG A 969 25.29 -0.92 -28.80
C ARG A 969 24.29 -1.92 -29.36
N THR A 970 23.06 -1.88 -28.87
CA THR A 970 21.91 -2.59 -29.46
C THR A 970 20.82 -1.61 -29.81
N ARG A 971 20.08 -1.91 -30.89
CA ARG A 971 18.91 -1.17 -31.33
C ARG A 971 17.82 -2.14 -31.75
N PHE A 972 16.69 -2.05 -31.08
CA PHE A 972 15.54 -2.92 -31.26
C PHE A 972 14.24 -2.09 -31.22
N THR A 973 13.10 -2.76 -31.17
CA THR A 973 11.82 -2.14 -30.80
C THR A 973 11.23 -2.94 -29.66
N ALA A 974 10.84 -2.28 -28.57
CA ALA A 974 10.18 -2.95 -27.46
C ALA A 974 8.89 -3.67 -27.92
N MET A 975 8.64 -4.87 -27.38
CA MET A 975 7.54 -5.78 -27.76
C MET A 975 6.13 -5.13 -27.69
N PHE A 976 5.96 -4.09 -26.85
CA PHE A 976 4.74 -3.27 -26.80
C PHE A 976 4.33 -2.64 -28.15
N TYR A 977 5.29 -2.47 -29.08
CA TYR A 977 5.03 -1.91 -30.41
C TYR A 977 4.92 -2.98 -31.52
N ASP A 978 4.82 -4.27 -31.18
CA ASP A 978 4.81 -5.34 -32.19
C ASP A 978 3.52 -5.37 -33.04
N PHE A 979 2.38 -4.97 -32.47
CA PHE A 979 1.10 -4.88 -33.18
C PHE A 979 0.88 -3.52 -33.88
N PHE A 980 1.83 -2.58 -33.78
CA PHE A 980 1.73 -1.29 -34.45
C PHE A 980 2.01 -1.43 -35.96
N PRO A 981 1.39 -0.59 -36.82
CA PRO A 981 1.74 -0.51 -38.23
C PRO A 981 3.25 -0.28 -38.44
N VAL A 982 3.82 -0.94 -39.45
CA VAL A 982 5.27 -0.90 -39.74
C VAL A 982 5.80 0.54 -39.88
N GLU A 983 5.00 1.46 -40.41
CA GLU A 983 5.39 2.88 -40.51
C GLU A 983 5.39 3.58 -39.14
N GLU A 984 4.39 3.39 -38.27
CA GLU A 984 4.41 3.92 -36.90
C GLU A 984 5.61 3.34 -36.12
N LYS A 985 5.84 2.03 -36.25
CA LYS A 985 6.89 1.30 -35.53
C LYS A 985 8.32 1.80 -35.83
N LYS A 986 8.60 2.22 -37.08
CA LYS A 986 9.91 2.76 -37.50
C LYS A 986 10.35 4.02 -36.74
N HIS A 987 9.39 4.80 -36.25
CA HIS A 987 9.63 6.10 -35.62
C HIS A 987 9.77 6.03 -34.09
N ILE A 988 9.59 4.85 -33.49
CA ILE A 988 9.64 4.64 -32.04
C ILE A 988 10.90 3.80 -31.70
N PRO A 989 12.03 4.42 -31.33
CA PRO A 989 13.27 3.70 -31.07
C PRO A 989 13.28 3.06 -29.68
N THR A 990 13.98 1.93 -29.57
CA THR A 990 14.59 1.50 -28.31
C THR A 990 16.06 1.20 -28.60
N GLU A 991 16.97 1.90 -27.92
CA GLU A 991 18.39 1.88 -28.27
C GLU A 991 19.28 2.09 -27.04
N PHE A 992 20.17 1.15 -26.79
CA PHE A 992 21.01 1.10 -25.59
C PHE A 992 22.49 1.05 -25.97
N LYS A 993 23.34 1.60 -25.09
CA LYS A 993 24.78 1.73 -25.30
C LYS A 993 25.55 1.57 -23.99
N ILE A 994 26.57 0.72 -23.99
CA ILE A 994 27.53 0.53 -22.89
C ILE A 994 28.91 0.99 -23.36
N ILE A 995 29.60 1.75 -22.53
CA ILE A 995 30.97 2.23 -22.78
C ILE A 995 31.88 1.65 -21.71
N CYS A 996 32.84 0.86 -22.14
CA CYS A 996 33.80 0.15 -21.30
C CYS A 996 35.22 0.70 -21.51
N GLU A 997 36.04 0.70 -20.47
CA GLU A 997 37.47 1.04 -20.52
C GLU A 997 38.38 -0.08 -20.00
N GLY A 998 39.59 -0.13 -20.54
CA GLY A 998 40.61 -1.12 -20.20
C GLY A 998 40.37 -2.51 -20.79
N GLU A 999 41.39 -3.37 -20.70
CA GLU A 999 41.32 -4.79 -21.11
C GLU A 999 40.30 -5.59 -20.28
N GLU A 1000 40.03 -5.14 -19.06
CA GLU A 1000 39.03 -5.70 -18.14
C GLU A 1000 37.61 -5.15 -18.37
N GLU A 1001 37.41 -4.31 -19.39
CA GLU A 1001 36.14 -3.75 -19.83
C GLU A 1001 35.26 -3.18 -18.70
N ARG A 1002 35.86 -2.34 -17.84
CA ARG A 1002 35.14 -1.65 -16.77
C ARG A 1002 34.09 -0.71 -17.36
N ILE A 1003 32.84 -0.82 -16.93
CA ILE A 1003 31.76 0.03 -17.42
C ILE A 1003 31.92 1.45 -16.84
N VAL A 1004 32.08 2.43 -17.73
CA VAL A 1004 32.25 3.85 -17.39
C VAL A 1004 31.18 4.75 -17.99
N GLY A 1005 30.34 4.24 -18.88
CA GLY A 1005 29.14 4.90 -19.38
C GLY A 1005 28.04 3.88 -19.71
N LEU A 1006 26.79 4.22 -19.40
CA LEU A 1006 25.61 3.45 -19.78
C LEU A 1006 24.51 4.44 -20.17
N HIS A 1007 24.04 4.36 -21.41
CA HIS A 1007 23.08 5.30 -21.99
C HIS A 1007 21.95 4.54 -22.69
N LEU A 1008 20.71 4.90 -22.35
CA LEU A 1008 19.51 4.15 -22.68
C LEU A 1008 18.44 5.13 -23.20
N ILE A 1009 17.73 4.78 -24.27
CA ILE A 1009 16.52 5.47 -24.74
C ILE A 1009 15.44 4.45 -25.12
N GLY A 1010 14.20 4.65 -24.65
CA GLY A 1010 13.09 3.72 -24.92
C GLY A 1010 12.01 3.68 -23.84
N LEU A 1011 11.05 2.78 -24.01
CA LEU A 1011 9.93 2.58 -23.08
C LEU A 1011 10.39 1.94 -21.76
N GLY A 1012 10.01 2.53 -20.62
CA GLY A 1012 10.28 2.01 -19.26
C GLY A 1012 11.72 2.23 -18.77
N VAL A 1013 12.55 2.94 -19.53
CA VAL A 1013 13.98 3.16 -19.24
C VAL A 1013 14.18 3.94 -17.94
N GLY A 1014 13.20 4.74 -17.52
CA GLY A 1014 13.26 5.49 -16.27
C GLY A 1014 13.39 4.62 -15.03
N GLU A 1015 12.78 3.43 -15.03
CA GLU A 1015 12.86 2.48 -13.91
C GLU A 1015 14.06 1.53 -14.06
N MET A 1016 14.34 1.03 -15.28
CA MET A 1016 15.43 0.08 -15.55
C MET A 1016 16.81 0.57 -15.07
N LEU A 1017 17.12 1.86 -15.25
CA LEU A 1017 18.44 2.42 -14.98
C LEU A 1017 18.90 2.23 -13.53
N GLN A 1018 17.98 2.21 -12.56
CA GLN A 1018 18.32 2.27 -11.13
C GLN A 1018 19.06 1.02 -10.63
N GLY A 1019 18.79 -0.17 -11.19
CA GLY A 1019 19.54 -1.39 -10.86
C GLY A 1019 20.98 -1.33 -11.38
N PHE A 1020 21.16 -1.10 -12.69
CA PHE A 1020 22.47 -0.98 -13.31
C PHE A 1020 23.32 0.17 -12.74
N ALA A 1021 22.67 1.23 -12.25
CA ALA A 1021 23.35 2.33 -11.56
C ALA A 1021 24.06 1.89 -10.27
N VAL A 1022 23.57 0.86 -9.57
CA VAL A 1022 24.26 0.27 -8.41
C VAL A 1022 25.51 -0.48 -8.88
N ALA A 1023 25.36 -1.37 -9.87
CA ALA A 1023 26.46 -2.17 -10.43
C ALA A 1023 27.60 -1.29 -10.99
N VAL A 1024 27.29 -0.27 -11.79
CA VAL A 1024 28.28 0.70 -12.29
C VAL A 1024 28.98 1.45 -11.15
N LYS A 1025 28.27 1.74 -10.04
CA LYS A 1025 28.86 2.42 -8.87
C LYS A 1025 29.70 1.49 -7.99
N MET A 1026 29.42 0.18 -7.99
CA MET A 1026 30.31 -0.86 -7.46
C MET A 1026 31.55 -1.08 -8.35
N GLY A 1027 31.51 -0.62 -9.60
CA GLY A 1027 32.63 -0.70 -10.55
C GLY A 1027 32.56 -1.88 -11.52
N ALA A 1028 31.36 -2.39 -11.81
CA ALA A 1028 31.11 -3.54 -12.67
C ALA A 1028 31.82 -3.44 -14.04
N ARG A 1029 32.24 -4.62 -14.52
CA ARG A 1029 32.84 -4.90 -15.83
C ARG A 1029 31.79 -5.50 -16.77
N LYS A 1030 32.04 -5.46 -18.07
CA LYS A 1030 31.14 -6.05 -19.07
C LYS A 1030 30.83 -7.53 -18.79
N ARG A 1031 31.84 -8.30 -18.38
CA ARG A 1031 31.70 -9.72 -17.99
C ARG A 1031 30.70 -9.94 -16.84
N ASP A 1032 30.55 -8.95 -15.95
CA ASP A 1032 29.66 -9.04 -14.79
C ASP A 1032 28.20 -8.78 -15.20
N PHE A 1033 27.98 -8.05 -16.31
CA PHE A 1033 26.67 -7.98 -16.97
C PHE A 1033 26.40 -9.28 -17.75
N ASP A 1034 27.39 -9.82 -18.47
CA ASP A 1034 27.22 -11.05 -19.28
C ASP A 1034 27.02 -12.32 -18.44
N ALA A 1035 27.47 -12.32 -17.18
CA ALA A 1035 27.20 -13.38 -16.22
C ALA A 1035 25.78 -13.30 -15.60
N CYS A 1036 25.06 -12.19 -15.79
CA CYS A 1036 23.72 -12.00 -15.26
C CYS A 1036 22.68 -12.60 -16.21
N VAL A 1037 21.92 -13.60 -15.74
CA VAL A 1037 20.90 -14.28 -16.55
C VAL A 1037 19.77 -13.31 -16.94
N ALA A 1038 19.47 -13.26 -18.23
CA ALA A 1038 18.42 -12.43 -18.81
C ALA A 1038 17.02 -12.72 -18.25
N ILE A 1039 16.25 -11.65 -17.97
CA ILE A 1039 14.82 -11.75 -17.64
C ILE A 1039 14.02 -11.54 -18.93
N HIS A 1040 13.42 -12.61 -19.44
CA HIS A 1040 12.73 -12.61 -20.75
C HIS A 1040 11.20 -12.74 -20.60
N PRO A 1041 10.38 -12.01 -21.40
CA PRO A 1041 10.75 -10.93 -22.32
C PRO A 1041 10.77 -9.57 -21.60
N THR A 1042 11.91 -8.89 -21.56
CA THR A 1042 11.98 -7.50 -21.06
C THR A 1042 12.98 -6.68 -21.87
N SER A 1043 12.70 -5.40 -22.12
CA SER A 1043 13.70 -4.52 -22.74
C SER A 1043 15.03 -4.52 -21.99
N ALA A 1044 15.04 -4.70 -20.66
CA ALA A 1044 16.24 -4.72 -19.83
C ALA A 1044 17.20 -5.87 -20.16
N GLU A 1045 16.73 -6.98 -20.74
CA GLU A 1045 17.57 -8.13 -21.08
C GLU A 1045 18.67 -7.77 -22.10
N GLU A 1046 18.36 -6.84 -23.01
CA GLU A 1046 19.27 -6.30 -24.02
C GLU A 1046 20.50 -5.57 -23.43
N ILE A 1047 20.53 -5.30 -22.13
CA ILE A 1047 21.70 -4.73 -21.43
C ILE A 1047 22.70 -5.83 -21.02
N VAL A 1048 22.23 -7.05 -20.76
CA VAL A 1048 23.04 -8.21 -20.32
C VAL A 1048 23.37 -9.19 -21.45
N THR A 1049 22.90 -8.93 -22.67
CA THR A 1049 23.11 -9.81 -23.84
C THR A 1049 23.92 -9.19 -24.99
N MET A 1050 24.36 -7.92 -24.89
CA MET A 1050 25.13 -7.25 -25.95
C MET A 1050 26.48 -7.95 -26.24
N LYS A 1051 26.94 -7.93 -27.49
CA LYS A 1051 28.20 -8.56 -27.95
C LYS A 1051 29.00 -7.64 -28.86
#